data_AF-A0A3M7F2B8-F1
#
_entry.id   AF-A0A3M7F2B8-F1
#
_cell.length_a   1.000
_cell.length_b   1.000
_cell.length_c   1.000
_cell.angle_alpha   90.00
_cell.angle_beta   90.00
_cell.angle_gamma   90.00
#
_symmetry.space_group_name_H-M   'P 1'
#
loop_
_entity.id
_entity.type
_entity.pdbx_description
1 polymer ?
#
loop_
_entity_poly.entity_id
_entity_poly.type
_entity_poly.pdbx_seq_one_letter_code
_entity_poly.pdbx_strand_id
1 'polypeptide(L)'
;MAADFRIMRASCWTVALLCLQLANAFYIPGWSIKSYSDGEPIPLMVNKVYSDNTQIQYAFAELPFVCPPSGRSRPGTGLISGSNVALNLGEILRGDRIVVSDYELQMGQDDEAHYLCSQKVDRAGLKKAIEVVKQGYVAEWIVDNLPGATSFVTVDKSRKYYAAGFKMGYEEPSPTTGQPRYFLNNHVTLVIRYHRAPGKAGQQGKKVIVGFEVYAKSLSAENRDHSGLPPDLHDVSHGLELTMARNLTNTTTSPYDSSYYLTEYDDGAPDATLTIPYSYSVYFREEEKIEWAHRWDLFFVNQEESQKVRWLAIVNSIVISGLLTAVVAVILTRTVKGDIRGYLDGGGAGYLEDGGLLKGGAGGKKRGGGAGWRTPRKVSGEKSRGGLLDQVDIPGSGAVTPTIAADDSISDDDLPQALDDISGWKLLHADVFRPPPFAHLLAPLIGSGTQLVTMALALLGLSCLGILNPSYRGGFLTTAFICFLLASVTSGYFSARLYKTFGGTRWRNNALVTATLFPGLLFATVFVLNLFVWARASSTAIPLGTLVVLLACWLFVQVPLVYSGAWFGFDEDGISSSSSSSSTASASAAGLKSLTTRFRIARGPYTHPLPVAAPSSHHPPRPLPPASRQPWFARPVPAALVAGLIPFAVIFIELLFVFRSLWQDKSGYYYVFGFLAVVCLVLVGVVMEVSVIGVYGLLCCE
;
A
#
# COMPACT_ATOMS: atom_id res chain seq x y z
N MET A 1 4.97 26.35 -39.52
CA MET A 1 4.98 26.08 -38.06
C MET A 1 3.61 25.79 -37.44
N ALA A 2 2.49 26.45 -37.81
CA ALA A 2 1.16 26.10 -37.27
C ALA A 2 0.47 24.89 -37.96
N ALA A 3 0.92 24.49 -39.16
CA ALA A 3 0.39 23.35 -39.89
C ALA A 3 0.96 22.01 -39.40
N ASP A 4 2.21 21.99 -38.95
CA ASP A 4 2.92 20.76 -38.53
C ASP A 4 2.32 20.13 -37.27
N PHE A 5 1.78 20.95 -36.36
CA PHE A 5 1.21 20.47 -35.10
C PHE A 5 -0.15 19.78 -35.25
N ARG A 6 -0.94 20.14 -36.28
CA ARG A 6 -2.24 19.50 -36.56
C ARG A 6 -2.06 18.13 -37.21
N ILE A 7 -1.07 18.00 -38.08
CA ILE A 7 -0.72 16.75 -38.75
C ILE A 7 -0.19 15.74 -37.72
N MET A 8 0.62 16.18 -36.75
CA MET A 8 1.13 15.31 -35.69
C MET A 8 0.02 14.82 -34.73
N ARG A 9 -0.97 15.67 -34.41
CA ARG A 9 -2.16 15.26 -33.64
C ARG A 9 -3.03 14.27 -34.41
N ALA A 10 -3.33 14.54 -35.68
CA ALA A 10 -4.10 13.60 -36.51
C ALA A 10 -3.36 12.26 -36.65
N SER A 11 -2.03 12.29 -36.85
CA SER A 11 -1.17 11.11 -36.95
C SER A 11 -1.13 10.29 -35.67
N CYS A 12 -1.08 10.92 -34.49
CA CYS A 12 -1.17 10.20 -33.21
C CYS A 12 -2.53 9.54 -33.01
N TRP A 13 -3.63 10.19 -33.41
CA TRP A 13 -4.96 9.62 -33.30
C TRP A 13 -5.18 8.49 -34.30
N THR A 14 -4.65 8.58 -35.53
CA THR A 14 -4.71 7.48 -36.50
C THR A 14 -3.83 6.31 -36.09
N VAL A 15 -2.66 6.54 -35.50
CA VAL A 15 -1.82 5.47 -34.92
C VAL A 15 -2.52 4.82 -33.73
N ALA A 16 -3.15 5.59 -32.84
CA ALA A 16 -3.93 5.04 -31.74
C ALA A 16 -5.14 4.22 -32.21
N LEU A 17 -5.83 4.66 -33.27
CA LEU A 17 -6.94 3.93 -33.91
C LEU A 17 -6.48 2.68 -34.67
N LEU A 18 -5.30 2.69 -35.29
CA LEU A 18 -4.68 1.51 -35.90
C LEU A 18 -4.25 0.48 -34.85
N CYS A 19 -3.74 0.92 -33.69
CA CYS A 19 -3.44 0.03 -32.56
C CYS A 19 -4.69 -0.60 -31.94
N LEU A 20 -5.85 0.07 -32.00
CA LEU A 20 -7.13 -0.48 -31.55
C LEU A 20 -7.62 -1.66 -32.41
N GLN A 21 -7.23 -1.77 -33.68
CA GLN A 21 -7.60 -2.90 -34.55
C GLN A 21 -6.77 -4.17 -34.31
N LEU A 22 -5.65 -4.07 -33.59
CA LEU A 22 -4.85 -5.23 -33.15
C LEU A 22 -5.31 -5.80 -31.80
N ALA A 23 -6.36 -5.21 -31.20
CA ALA A 23 -6.96 -5.73 -29.99
C ALA A 23 -7.80 -6.97 -30.28
N ASN A 24 -7.15 -8.14 -30.35
CA ASN A 24 -7.86 -9.39 -30.14
C ASN A 24 -8.57 -9.31 -28.78
N ALA A 25 -9.85 -9.72 -28.74
CA ALA A 25 -10.64 -9.74 -27.51
C ALA A 25 -9.88 -10.54 -26.45
N PHE A 26 -9.30 -9.83 -25.48
CA PHE A 26 -8.49 -10.43 -24.44
C PHE A 26 -9.43 -11.10 -23.43
N TYR A 27 -9.28 -12.41 -23.27
CA TYR A 27 -9.98 -13.15 -22.23
C TYR A 27 -9.49 -12.64 -20.86
N ILE A 28 -10.40 -12.05 -20.09
CA ILE A 28 -10.13 -11.69 -18.69
C ILE A 28 -10.50 -12.92 -17.84
N PRO A 29 -9.52 -13.64 -17.26
CA PRO A 29 -9.80 -14.79 -16.42
C PRO A 29 -10.71 -14.42 -15.26
N GLY A 30 -11.78 -15.20 -15.06
CA GLY A 30 -12.69 -15.02 -13.95
C GLY A 30 -13.95 -14.18 -14.20
N TRP A 31 -14.10 -13.60 -15.40
CA TRP A 31 -15.34 -12.95 -15.84
C TRP A 31 -16.22 -13.88 -16.69
N SER A 32 -15.62 -14.84 -17.39
CA SER A 32 -16.35 -15.83 -18.19
C SER A 32 -16.64 -17.08 -17.39
N ILE A 33 -17.88 -17.56 -17.48
CA ILE A 33 -18.31 -18.83 -16.88
C ILE A 33 -17.73 -19.97 -17.71
N LYS A 34 -16.96 -20.85 -17.09
CA LYS A 34 -16.53 -22.11 -17.69
C LYS A 34 -17.48 -23.21 -17.23
N SER A 35 -18.20 -23.78 -18.18
CA SER A 35 -19.16 -24.86 -17.96
C SER A 35 -18.61 -26.18 -18.48
N TYR A 36 -18.77 -27.25 -17.70
CA TYR A 36 -18.30 -28.60 -18.01
C TYR A 36 -19.48 -29.51 -18.35
N SER A 37 -19.28 -30.40 -19.29
CA SER A 37 -20.18 -31.52 -19.60
C SER A 37 -19.84 -32.75 -18.76
N ASP A 38 -20.78 -33.68 -18.60
CA ASP A 38 -20.54 -34.92 -17.86
C ASP A 38 -19.46 -35.78 -18.54
N GLY A 39 -18.52 -36.31 -17.75
CA GLY A 39 -17.34 -37.02 -18.24
C GLY A 39 -16.23 -36.13 -18.82
N GLU A 40 -16.42 -34.81 -18.86
CA GLU A 40 -15.39 -33.89 -19.34
C GLU A 40 -14.22 -33.82 -18.34
N PRO A 41 -12.96 -33.93 -18.80
CA PRO A 41 -11.79 -33.87 -17.92
C PRO A 41 -11.56 -32.46 -17.36
N ILE A 42 -11.44 -32.35 -16.04
CA ILE A 42 -11.16 -31.10 -15.32
C ILE A 42 -9.66 -31.07 -14.96
N PRO A 43 -8.89 -30.09 -15.46
CA PRO A 43 -7.47 -30.00 -15.11
C PRO A 43 -7.29 -29.53 -13.67
N LEU A 44 -6.64 -30.36 -12.85
CA LEU A 44 -6.12 -29.96 -11.54
C LEU A 44 -4.71 -29.40 -11.71
N MET A 45 -4.48 -28.20 -11.19
CA MET A 45 -3.19 -27.53 -11.23
C MET A 45 -2.61 -27.44 -9.81
N VAL A 46 -1.31 -27.69 -9.69
CA VAL A 46 -0.56 -27.54 -8.43
C VAL A 46 0.26 -26.26 -8.50
N ASN A 47 0.41 -25.56 -7.38
CA ASN A 47 1.16 -24.30 -7.32
C ASN A 47 2.38 -24.44 -6.39
N LYS A 48 2.21 -24.10 -5.12
CA LYS A 48 3.29 -24.01 -4.14
C LYS A 48 2.87 -24.46 -2.77
N VAL A 49 3.85 -24.67 -1.91
CA VAL A 49 3.67 -24.86 -0.48
C VAL A 49 4.10 -23.61 0.29
N TYR A 50 3.32 -23.21 1.28
CA TYR A 50 3.62 -22.09 2.17
C TYR A 50 3.37 -22.50 3.63
N SER A 51 3.96 -21.77 4.57
CA SER A 51 3.78 -22.00 6.01
C SER A 51 3.52 -20.67 6.70
N ASP A 52 2.74 -20.67 7.77
CA ASP A 52 2.53 -19.49 8.61
C ASP A 52 3.71 -19.26 9.57
N ASN A 53 4.54 -20.28 9.79
CA ASN A 53 5.69 -20.24 10.69
C ASN A 53 6.95 -19.70 10.01
N THR A 54 7.00 -19.69 8.66
CA THR A 54 8.19 -19.26 7.90
C THR A 54 7.80 -18.45 6.67
N GLN A 55 8.67 -17.54 6.23
CA GLN A 55 8.40 -16.69 5.06
C GLN A 55 8.79 -17.33 3.72
N ILE A 56 9.45 -18.49 3.73
CA ILE A 56 9.98 -19.15 2.54
C ILE A 56 8.91 -20.07 1.96
N GLN A 57 8.76 -20.07 0.63
CA GLN A 57 7.80 -20.92 -0.09
C GLN A 57 8.53 -21.81 -1.09
N TYR A 58 8.03 -23.01 -1.34
CA TYR A 58 8.61 -23.94 -2.33
C TYR A 58 7.59 -24.32 -3.38
N ALA A 59 8.03 -24.58 -4.62
CA ALA A 59 7.14 -25.08 -5.65
C ALA A 59 6.72 -26.52 -5.29
N PHE A 60 5.43 -26.83 -5.42
CA PHE A 60 4.91 -28.13 -4.97
C PHE A 60 5.53 -29.29 -5.78
N ALA A 61 5.65 -29.12 -7.09
CA ALA A 61 6.18 -30.13 -8.01
C ALA A 61 7.71 -30.33 -7.92
N GLU A 62 8.44 -29.43 -7.27
CA GLU A 62 9.91 -29.51 -7.11
C GLU A 62 10.32 -30.17 -5.78
N LEU A 63 9.35 -30.52 -4.92
CA LEU A 63 9.65 -31.17 -3.65
C LEU A 63 10.13 -32.62 -3.88
N PRO A 64 11.26 -33.04 -3.27
CA PRO A 64 11.91 -34.31 -3.59
C PRO A 64 11.11 -35.56 -3.20
N PHE A 65 10.13 -35.39 -2.30
CA PHE A 65 9.29 -36.47 -1.79
C PHE A 65 7.91 -36.54 -2.46
N VAL A 66 7.58 -35.60 -3.35
CA VAL A 66 6.31 -35.57 -4.09
C VAL A 66 6.49 -36.27 -5.45
N CYS A 67 5.40 -36.83 -5.99
CA CYS A 67 5.40 -37.41 -7.34
C CYS A 67 5.82 -36.37 -8.40
N PRO A 68 6.88 -36.64 -9.20
CA PRO A 68 7.20 -35.80 -10.34
C PRO A 68 6.12 -35.95 -11.43
N PRO A 69 5.85 -34.89 -12.20
CA PRO A 69 4.86 -34.96 -13.26
C PRO A 69 5.28 -35.94 -14.36
N SER A 70 4.35 -36.79 -14.80
CA SER A 70 4.60 -37.90 -15.71
C SER A 70 4.82 -37.49 -17.18
N GLY A 71 4.60 -36.22 -17.55
CA GLY A 71 4.76 -35.75 -18.92
C GLY A 71 3.72 -36.29 -19.92
N ARG A 72 2.68 -36.98 -19.43
CA ARG A 72 1.65 -37.60 -20.27
C ARG A 72 0.72 -36.53 -20.86
N SER A 73 0.42 -36.65 -22.14
CA SER A 73 -0.58 -35.80 -22.82
C SER A 73 -1.98 -36.33 -22.54
N ARG A 74 -2.89 -35.43 -22.16
CA ARG A 74 -4.27 -35.79 -21.81
C ARG A 74 -5.20 -35.63 -23.02
N PRO A 75 -5.92 -36.69 -23.43
CA PRO A 75 -6.97 -36.56 -24.44
C PRO A 75 -8.06 -35.59 -23.93
N GLY A 76 -8.54 -34.72 -24.82
CA GLY A 76 -9.67 -33.80 -24.55
C GLY A 76 -9.30 -32.42 -23.96
N THR A 77 -8.22 -32.28 -23.18
CA THR A 77 -7.81 -30.96 -22.63
C THR A 77 -6.73 -30.25 -23.44
N GLY A 78 -5.95 -30.99 -24.24
CA GLY A 78 -4.79 -30.44 -24.96
C GLY A 78 -3.63 -30.01 -24.05
N LEU A 79 -3.71 -30.32 -22.74
CA LEU A 79 -2.70 -30.01 -21.75
C LEU A 79 -1.83 -31.24 -21.46
N ILE A 80 -0.54 -31.00 -21.25
CA ILE A 80 0.45 -32.03 -20.92
C ILE A 80 0.75 -31.94 -19.42
N SER A 81 0.78 -33.07 -18.73
CA SER A 81 1.20 -33.09 -17.32
C SER A 81 2.62 -32.54 -17.17
N GLY A 82 2.84 -31.69 -16.16
CA GLY A 82 4.12 -31.01 -15.97
C GLY A 82 4.32 -29.77 -16.84
N SER A 83 3.39 -29.43 -17.74
CA SER A 83 3.47 -28.18 -18.49
C SER A 83 3.24 -26.97 -17.57
N ASN A 84 4.09 -25.95 -17.75
CA ASN A 84 3.95 -24.68 -17.06
C ASN A 84 2.80 -23.88 -17.68
N VAL A 85 1.91 -23.36 -16.84
CA VAL A 85 0.85 -22.46 -17.29
C VAL A 85 1.43 -21.06 -17.53
N ALA A 86 1.01 -20.38 -18.59
CA ALA A 86 1.44 -19.00 -18.85
C ALA A 86 0.90 -18.08 -17.74
N LEU A 87 1.82 -17.54 -16.92
CA LEU A 87 1.50 -16.68 -15.79
C LEU A 87 1.54 -15.20 -16.17
N ASN A 88 0.68 -14.40 -15.55
CA ASN A 88 0.78 -12.95 -15.62
C ASN A 88 1.87 -12.40 -14.68
N LEU A 89 2.27 -11.13 -14.87
CA LEU A 89 3.34 -10.52 -14.09
C LEU A 89 3.07 -10.58 -12.58
N GLY A 90 1.82 -10.33 -12.17
CA GLY A 90 1.41 -10.37 -10.77
C GLY A 90 1.46 -11.76 -10.15
N GLU A 91 1.14 -12.82 -10.90
CA GLU A 91 1.32 -14.21 -10.48
C GLU A 91 2.81 -14.54 -10.28
N ILE A 92 3.66 -14.09 -11.21
CA ILE A 92 5.11 -14.29 -11.11
C ILE A 92 5.68 -13.55 -9.88
N LEU A 93 5.29 -12.29 -9.68
CA LEU A 93 5.72 -11.48 -8.52
C LEU A 93 5.21 -12.03 -7.19
N ARG A 94 4.09 -12.75 -7.20
CA ARG A 94 3.59 -13.49 -6.03
C ARG A 94 4.41 -14.76 -5.76
N GLY A 95 5.27 -15.17 -6.67
CA GLY A 95 6.00 -16.43 -6.61
C GLY A 95 5.13 -17.65 -6.92
N ASP A 96 4.12 -17.49 -7.78
CA ASP A 96 3.32 -18.64 -8.24
C ASP A 96 4.12 -19.46 -9.27
N ARG A 97 3.97 -20.78 -9.18
CA ARG A 97 4.62 -21.82 -10.00
C ARG A 97 3.58 -22.87 -10.35
N ILE A 98 2.64 -22.47 -11.22
CA ILE A 98 1.46 -23.28 -11.55
C ILE A 98 1.81 -24.29 -12.64
N VAL A 99 1.62 -25.56 -12.32
CA VAL A 99 1.91 -26.69 -13.18
C VAL A 99 0.69 -27.60 -13.26
N VAL A 100 0.42 -28.15 -14.44
CA VAL A 100 -0.65 -29.15 -14.62
C VAL A 100 -0.24 -30.46 -13.95
N SER A 101 -1.10 -30.99 -13.08
CA SER A 101 -0.82 -32.21 -12.32
C SER A 101 -1.24 -33.49 -13.05
N ASP A 102 -0.86 -34.64 -12.49
CA ASP A 102 -1.27 -35.97 -12.94
C ASP A 102 -2.63 -36.43 -12.38
N TYR A 103 -3.28 -35.68 -11.49
CA TYR A 103 -4.61 -36.03 -10.96
C TYR A 103 -5.68 -35.97 -12.05
N GLU A 104 -6.42 -37.06 -12.21
CA GLU A 104 -7.51 -37.17 -13.18
C GLU A 104 -8.85 -36.90 -12.50
N LEU A 105 -9.57 -35.90 -13.01
CA LEU A 105 -10.90 -35.52 -12.55
C LEU A 105 -11.83 -35.55 -13.74
N GLN A 106 -12.90 -36.35 -13.69
CA GLN A 106 -13.92 -36.41 -14.73
C GLN A 106 -15.24 -35.90 -14.16
N MET A 107 -15.83 -34.89 -14.80
CA MET A 107 -17.01 -34.23 -14.26
C MET A 107 -18.16 -35.22 -14.01
N GLY A 108 -18.59 -35.36 -12.76
CA GLY A 108 -19.74 -36.19 -12.38
C GLY A 108 -19.45 -37.68 -12.19
N GLN A 109 -18.18 -38.11 -12.23
CA GLN A 109 -17.77 -39.47 -11.89
C GLN A 109 -17.07 -39.48 -10.53
N ASP A 110 -17.62 -40.24 -9.59
CA ASP A 110 -17.02 -40.46 -8.27
C ASP A 110 -16.05 -41.64 -8.36
N ASP A 111 -14.82 -41.45 -7.88
CA ASP A 111 -13.77 -42.46 -7.82
C ASP A 111 -13.28 -42.62 -6.38
N GLU A 112 -13.57 -43.76 -5.74
CA GLU A 112 -13.28 -43.95 -4.31
C GLU A 112 -11.79 -44.08 -4.00
N ALA A 113 -11.00 -44.65 -4.90
CA ALA A 113 -9.55 -44.78 -4.71
C ALA A 113 -8.84 -44.94 -6.06
N HIS A 114 -7.86 -44.09 -6.30
CA HIS A 114 -6.98 -44.15 -7.46
C HIS A 114 -5.53 -44.05 -7.01
N TYR A 115 -4.68 -44.96 -7.51
CA TYR A 115 -3.25 -44.93 -7.27
C TYR A 115 -2.59 -43.90 -8.19
N LEU A 116 -1.71 -43.04 -7.64
CA LEU A 116 -1.04 -42.00 -8.43
C LEU A 116 0.39 -42.43 -8.81
N CYS A 117 1.26 -42.58 -7.80
CA CYS A 117 2.65 -42.95 -7.98
C CYS A 117 3.26 -43.44 -6.67
N SER A 118 4.43 -44.09 -6.74
CA SER A 118 5.28 -44.39 -5.58
C SER A 118 6.61 -43.68 -5.74
N GLN A 119 6.84 -42.68 -4.89
CA GLN A 119 8.06 -41.87 -4.93
C GLN A 119 9.11 -42.47 -4.00
N LYS A 120 10.31 -42.75 -4.52
CA LYS A 120 11.45 -43.16 -3.69
C LYS A 120 12.19 -41.92 -3.20
N VAL A 121 12.48 -41.88 -1.91
CA VAL A 121 13.03 -40.70 -1.23
C VAL A 121 14.31 -41.05 -0.51
N ASP A 122 15.37 -40.32 -0.85
CA ASP A 122 16.67 -40.42 -0.21
C ASP A 122 16.68 -39.71 1.14
N ARG A 123 17.74 -39.89 1.94
CA ARG A 123 17.90 -39.27 3.25
C ARG A 123 17.76 -37.74 3.24
N ALA A 124 18.30 -37.06 2.22
CA ALA A 124 18.15 -35.61 2.07
C ALA A 124 16.69 -35.21 1.82
N GLY A 125 15.97 -35.99 1.01
CA GLY A 125 14.55 -35.81 0.75
C GLY A 125 13.69 -36.06 1.98
N LEU A 126 14.01 -37.09 2.78
CA LEU A 126 13.33 -37.39 4.04
C LEU A 126 13.51 -36.26 5.05
N LYS A 127 14.75 -35.77 5.22
CA LYS A 127 15.03 -34.61 6.08
C LYS A 127 14.22 -33.39 5.64
N LYS A 128 14.09 -33.17 4.32
CA LYS A 128 13.27 -32.09 3.79
C LYS A 128 11.78 -32.31 4.05
N ALA A 129 11.28 -33.53 3.92
CA ALA A 129 9.89 -33.88 4.24
C ALA A 129 9.57 -33.60 5.72
N ILE A 130 10.44 -34.04 6.63
CA ILE A 130 10.32 -33.77 8.06
C ILE A 130 10.35 -32.27 8.35
N GLU A 131 11.25 -31.51 7.71
CA GLU A 131 11.30 -30.06 7.85
C GLU A 131 9.99 -29.40 7.41
N VAL A 132 9.43 -29.82 6.28
CA VAL A 132 8.17 -29.31 5.73
C VAL A 132 6.98 -29.64 6.65
N VAL A 133 6.93 -30.84 7.22
CA VAL A 133 5.87 -31.22 8.18
C VAL A 133 6.03 -30.44 9.49
N LYS A 134 7.25 -30.38 10.04
CA LYS A 134 7.56 -29.68 11.29
C LYS A 134 7.27 -28.18 11.22
N GLN A 135 7.58 -27.55 10.10
CA GLN A 135 7.29 -26.13 9.89
C GLN A 135 5.81 -25.89 9.53
N GLY A 136 4.99 -26.92 9.39
CA GLY A 136 3.55 -26.80 9.17
C GLY A 136 3.20 -26.25 7.78
N TYR A 137 3.90 -26.69 6.73
CA TYR A 137 3.57 -26.24 5.38
C TYR A 137 2.23 -26.78 4.89
N VAL A 138 1.57 -25.95 4.10
CA VAL A 138 0.26 -26.13 3.49
C VAL A 138 0.42 -26.07 1.97
N ALA A 139 -0.13 -27.04 1.25
CA ALA A 139 -0.12 -27.09 -0.21
C ALA A 139 -1.29 -26.31 -0.81
N GLU A 140 -1.00 -25.53 -1.85
CA GLU A 140 -1.97 -24.77 -2.61
C GLU A 140 -2.21 -25.40 -3.98
N TRP A 141 -3.41 -25.95 -4.17
CA TRP A 141 -3.87 -26.52 -5.45
C TRP A 141 -5.02 -25.69 -6.02
N ILE A 142 -5.26 -25.83 -7.32
CA ILE A 142 -6.17 -24.97 -8.07
C ILE A 142 -7.01 -25.80 -9.03
N VAL A 143 -8.32 -25.58 -9.01
CA VAL A 143 -9.29 -26.13 -9.98
C VAL A 143 -10.21 -24.99 -10.39
N ASP A 144 -10.36 -24.73 -11.69
CA ASP A 144 -11.24 -23.69 -12.24
C ASP A 144 -11.04 -22.29 -11.62
N ASN A 145 -9.78 -21.94 -11.35
CA ASN A 145 -9.30 -20.75 -10.63
C ASN A 145 -9.67 -20.69 -9.13
N LEU A 146 -10.35 -21.69 -8.58
CA LEU A 146 -10.62 -21.80 -7.15
C LEU A 146 -9.45 -22.48 -6.41
N PRO A 147 -9.04 -21.98 -5.23
CA PRO A 147 -8.08 -22.68 -4.40
C PRO A 147 -8.73 -23.92 -3.79
N GLY A 148 -7.98 -25.03 -3.72
CA GLY A 148 -8.37 -26.17 -2.91
C GLY A 148 -8.33 -25.79 -1.44
N ALA A 149 -9.43 -25.97 -0.72
CA ALA A 149 -9.54 -25.59 0.67
C ALA A 149 -9.82 -26.79 1.59
N THR A 150 -9.24 -26.75 2.78
CA THR A 150 -9.69 -27.60 3.88
C THR A 150 -10.85 -26.92 4.57
N SER A 151 -11.93 -27.66 4.79
CA SER A 151 -13.06 -27.14 5.54
C SER A 151 -13.00 -27.60 6.99
N PHE A 152 -13.26 -26.69 7.90
CA PHE A 152 -13.37 -26.96 9.32
C PHE A 152 -14.80 -26.69 9.77
N VAL A 153 -15.26 -27.47 10.74
CA VAL A 153 -16.57 -27.30 11.36
C VAL A 153 -16.34 -26.84 12.78
N THR A 154 -17.08 -25.83 13.23
CA THR A 154 -17.01 -25.35 14.62
C THR A 154 -17.40 -26.45 15.60
N VAL A 155 -16.95 -26.36 16.85
CA VAL A 155 -17.27 -27.34 17.91
C VAL A 155 -18.79 -27.53 18.05
N ASP A 156 -19.54 -26.44 17.92
CA ASP A 156 -21.01 -26.44 17.98
C ASP A 156 -21.70 -27.00 16.73
N LYS A 157 -20.93 -27.40 15.71
CA LYS A 157 -21.39 -27.84 14.38
C LYS A 157 -22.30 -26.84 13.65
N SER A 158 -22.32 -25.59 14.11
CA SER A 158 -23.20 -24.53 13.61
C SER A 158 -22.66 -23.88 12.34
N ARG A 159 -21.33 -23.86 12.15
CA ARG A 159 -20.69 -23.16 11.04
C ARG A 159 -19.54 -23.99 10.45
N LYS A 160 -19.46 -23.99 9.12
CA LYS A 160 -18.36 -24.56 8.34
C LYS A 160 -17.56 -23.39 7.76
N TYR A 161 -16.25 -23.34 8.03
CA TYR A 161 -15.35 -22.33 7.46
C TYR A 161 -14.28 -23.00 6.61
N TYR A 162 -13.77 -22.28 5.61
CA TYR A 162 -12.82 -22.80 4.63
C TYR A 162 -11.48 -22.11 4.79
N ALA A 163 -10.41 -22.89 4.90
CA ALA A 163 -9.04 -22.41 4.85
C ALA A 163 -8.42 -22.85 3.53
N ALA A 164 -7.79 -21.91 2.81
CA ALA A 164 -7.11 -22.25 1.57
C ALA A 164 -5.93 -23.20 1.85
N GLY A 165 -5.81 -24.22 1.01
CA GLY A 165 -4.80 -25.27 1.08
C GLY A 165 -5.10 -26.37 2.11
N PHE A 166 -4.21 -27.37 2.13
CA PHE A 166 -4.22 -28.48 3.08
C PHE A 166 -2.81 -28.74 3.63
N LYS A 167 -2.71 -29.19 4.89
CA LYS A 167 -1.41 -29.46 5.52
C LYS A 167 -0.72 -30.66 4.87
N MET A 168 0.59 -30.56 4.66
CA MET A 168 1.40 -31.65 4.11
C MET A 168 1.55 -32.84 5.06
N GLY A 169 1.35 -32.63 6.36
CA GLY A 169 1.46 -33.66 7.38
C GLY A 169 1.11 -33.13 8.76
N TYR A 170 1.33 -33.95 9.77
CA TYR A 170 1.10 -33.59 11.17
C TYR A 170 2.18 -34.20 12.07
N GLU A 171 2.31 -33.62 13.26
CA GLU A 171 3.19 -34.10 14.33
C GLU A 171 2.32 -34.70 15.42
N GLU A 172 2.69 -35.88 15.90
CA GLU A 172 2.01 -36.55 17.00
C GLU A 172 3.05 -37.03 18.03
N PRO A 173 2.88 -36.69 19.32
CA PRO A 173 3.78 -37.18 20.35
C PRO A 173 3.58 -38.68 20.55
N SER A 174 4.69 -39.41 20.57
CA SER A 174 4.69 -40.84 20.84
C SER A 174 4.06 -41.15 22.22
N PRO A 175 3.05 -42.03 22.31
CA PRO A 175 2.40 -42.33 23.58
C PRO A 175 3.34 -43.01 24.60
N THR A 176 4.42 -43.64 24.13
CA THR A 176 5.38 -44.34 24.98
C THR A 176 6.57 -43.48 25.41
N THR A 177 7.04 -42.57 24.55
CA THR A 177 8.30 -41.83 24.77
C THR A 177 8.12 -40.32 24.90
N GLY A 178 6.94 -39.77 24.56
CA GLY A 178 6.70 -38.33 24.51
C GLY A 178 7.47 -37.58 23.42
N GLN A 179 8.29 -38.28 22.62
CA GLN A 179 9.04 -37.70 21.50
C GLN A 179 8.11 -37.42 20.32
N PRO A 180 8.34 -36.34 19.55
CA PRO A 180 7.52 -36.01 18.41
C PRO A 180 7.78 -36.94 17.23
N ARG A 181 6.71 -37.53 16.68
CA ARG A 181 6.73 -38.31 15.44
C ARG A 181 6.10 -37.51 14.32
N TYR A 182 6.68 -37.60 13.13
CA TYR A 182 6.25 -36.83 11.97
C TYR A 182 5.54 -37.74 10.97
N PHE A 183 4.32 -37.39 10.60
CA PHE A 183 3.49 -38.13 9.64
C PHE A 183 3.26 -37.30 8.39
N LEU A 184 3.36 -37.93 7.22
CA LEU A 184 3.12 -37.28 5.93
C LEU A 184 1.75 -37.65 5.38
N ASN A 185 1.02 -36.67 4.87
CA ASN A 185 -0.23 -36.89 4.16
C ASN A 185 0.05 -37.29 2.71
N ASN A 186 -0.10 -38.57 2.40
CA ASN A 186 0.12 -39.17 1.08
C ASN A 186 -1.20 -39.53 0.37
N HIS A 187 -2.34 -39.44 1.05
CA HIS A 187 -3.66 -39.61 0.46
C HIS A 187 -4.46 -38.32 0.50
N VAL A 188 -5.09 -37.97 -0.62
CA VAL A 188 -5.95 -36.79 -0.73
C VAL A 188 -7.34 -37.15 -1.23
N THR A 189 -8.36 -36.74 -0.51
CA THR A 189 -9.75 -36.82 -0.92
C THR A 189 -10.17 -35.48 -1.50
N LEU A 190 -10.49 -35.46 -2.78
CA LEU A 190 -10.89 -34.28 -3.55
C LEU A 190 -12.41 -34.25 -3.62
N VAL A 191 -13.02 -33.21 -3.08
CA VAL A 191 -14.47 -33.03 -3.16
C VAL A 191 -14.76 -31.80 -4.00
N ILE A 192 -15.29 -32.01 -5.19
CA ILE A 192 -15.68 -30.94 -6.12
C ILE A 192 -17.16 -30.63 -5.90
N ARG A 193 -17.44 -29.42 -5.43
CA ARG A 193 -18.81 -28.91 -5.38
C ARG A 193 -19.19 -28.30 -6.71
N TYR A 194 -20.32 -28.72 -7.25
CA TYR A 194 -20.82 -28.23 -8.51
C TYR A 194 -22.26 -27.74 -8.40
N HIS A 195 -22.64 -26.87 -9.32
CA HIS A 195 -23.99 -26.40 -9.51
C HIS A 195 -24.38 -26.50 -10.99
N ARG A 196 -25.67 -26.46 -11.31
CA ARG A 196 -26.12 -26.41 -12.70
C ARG A 196 -25.73 -25.07 -13.34
N ALA A 197 -25.22 -25.10 -14.58
CA ALA A 197 -24.81 -23.87 -15.25
C ALA A 197 -26.01 -22.92 -15.46
N PRO A 198 -25.86 -21.59 -15.29
CA PRO A 198 -26.96 -20.66 -15.55
C PRO A 198 -27.29 -20.56 -17.05
N GLY A 199 -28.55 -20.26 -17.37
CA GLY A 199 -29.01 -19.98 -18.73
C GLY A 199 -29.09 -21.21 -19.66
N LYS A 200 -28.83 -21.00 -20.96
CA LYS A 200 -28.95 -22.05 -22.00
C LYS A 200 -27.99 -23.23 -21.77
N ALA A 201 -26.83 -22.98 -21.16
CA ALA A 201 -25.85 -24.02 -20.85
C ALA A 201 -26.39 -25.04 -19.83
N GLY A 202 -27.12 -24.59 -18.79
CA GLY A 202 -27.76 -25.48 -17.84
C GLY A 202 -28.88 -26.31 -18.45
N GLN A 203 -29.63 -25.74 -19.40
CA GLN A 203 -30.65 -26.47 -20.16
C GLN A 203 -30.03 -27.62 -20.97
N GLN A 204 -28.80 -27.46 -21.44
CA GLN A 204 -28.00 -28.50 -22.10
C GLN A 204 -27.34 -29.49 -21.12
N GLY A 205 -27.66 -29.43 -19.83
CA GLY A 205 -27.10 -30.32 -18.81
C GLY A 205 -25.68 -29.97 -18.34
N LYS A 206 -25.14 -28.82 -18.76
CA LYS A 206 -23.79 -28.41 -18.32
C LYS A 206 -23.78 -27.97 -16.87
N LYS A 207 -22.64 -28.21 -16.22
CA LYS A 207 -22.40 -27.94 -14.79
C LYS A 207 -21.26 -26.93 -14.63
N VAL A 208 -21.25 -26.23 -13.51
CA VAL A 208 -20.21 -25.25 -13.14
C VAL A 208 -19.64 -25.59 -11.77
N ILE A 209 -18.34 -25.38 -11.60
CA ILE A 209 -17.66 -25.68 -10.34
C ILE A 209 -17.81 -24.46 -9.41
N VAL A 210 -18.33 -24.71 -8.21
CA VAL A 210 -18.62 -23.68 -7.19
C VAL A 210 -17.75 -23.83 -5.95
N GLY A 211 -17.13 -24.98 -5.73
CA GLY A 211 -16.23 -25.17 -4.60
C GLY A 211 -15.25 -26.31 -4.82
N PHE A 212 -14.08 -26.19 -4.20
CA PHE A 212 -13.04 -27.20 -4.25
C PHE A 212 -12.54 -27.47 -2.82
N GLU A 213 -12.90 -28.63 -2.29
CA GLU A 213 -12.49 -29.10 -0.97
C GLU A 213 -11.42 -30.18 -1.09
N VAL A 214 -10.41 -30.13 -0.23
CA VAL A 214 -9.34 -31.15 -0.17
C VAL A 214 -9.18 -31.61 1.26
N TYR A 215 -9.27 -32.92 1.48
CA TYR A 215 -9.00 -33.54 2.78
C TYR A 215 -7.79 -34.47 2.65
N ALA A 216 -6.76 -34.22 3.44
CA ALA A 216 -5.52 -34.98 3.39
C ALA A 216 -5.46 -35.97 4.57
N LYS A 217 -4.99 -37.18 4.30
CA LYS A 217 -4.80 -38.26 5.28
C LYS A 217 -3.41 -38.88 5.11
N SER A 218 -2.89 -39.41 6.21
CA SER A 218 -1.67 -40.21 6.22
C SER A 218 -2.05 -41.69 6.22
N LEU A 219 -1.63 -42.43 5.19
CA LEU A 219 -1.86 -43.87 5.02
C LEU A 219 -0.53 -44.61 5.00
N SER A 220 -0.42 -45.70 5.75
CA SER A 220 0.79 -46.54 5.77
C SER A 220 1.24 -46.98 4.36
N ALA A 221 2.55 -47.22 4.24
CA ALA A 221 3.14 -47.83 3.05
C ALA A 221 2.95 -49.37 3.01
N GLU A 222 2.66 -49.98 4.15
CA GLU A 222 2.54 -51.44 4.30
C GLU A 222 1.17 -51.97 3.84
N ASN A 223 1.10 -53.28 3.56
CA ASN A 223 -0.13 -54.00 3.22
C ASN A 223 -0.93 -53.41 2.04
N ARG A 224 -0.26 -53.04 0.94
CA ARG A 224 -0.93 -52.59 -0.30
C ARG A 224 -1.18 -53.75 -1.26
N ASP A 225 -2.28 -53.65 -2.00
CA ASP A 225 -2.61 -54.60 -3.05
C ASP A 225 -1.71 -54.43 -4.30
N HIS A 226 -1.91 -55.28 -5.29
CA HIS A 226 -1.19 -55.22 -6.57
C HIS A 226 -1.46 -53.92 -7.37
N SER A 227 -2.53 -53.17 -7.03
CA SER A 227 -2.86 -51.88 -7.63
C SER A 227 -2.20 -50.70 -6.90
N GLY A 228 -1.55 -50.95 -5.76
CA GLY A 228 -0.85 -49.95 -4.95
C GLY A 228 -1.77 -49.22 -3.95
N LEU A 229 -2.97 -49.74 -3.68
CA LEU A 229 -3.96 -49.21 -2.76
C LEU A 229 -4.00 -50.02 -1.44
N PRO A 230 -4.30 -49.40 -0.29
CA PRO A 230 -4.55 -50.12 0.95
C PRO A 230 -5.91 -50.85 0.90
N PRO A 231 -6.08 -51.96 1.63
CA PRO A 231 -7.29 -52.79 1.62
C PRO A 231 -8.53 -52.08 2.18
N ASP A 232 -8.35 -51.12 3.10
CA ASP A 232 -9.39 -50.21 3.55
C ASP A 232 -8.81 -48.79 3.66
N LEU A 233 -9.48 -47.82 3.04
CA LEU A 233 -9.11 -46.39 3.08
C LEU A 233 -9.68 -45.69 4.32
N HIS A 234 -10.66 -46.30 5.00
CA HIS A 234 -11.34 -45.73 6.15
C HIS A 234 -10.71 -46.16 7.48
N ASP A 235 -10.08 -47.33 7.54
CA ASP A 235 -9.36 -47.82 8.71
C ASP A 235 -7.89 -47.39 8.70
N VAL A 236 -7.61 -46.26 9.37
CA VAL A 236 -6.26 -45.68 9.48
C VAL A 236 -5.60 -46.17 10.77
N SER A 237 -5.33 -47.47 10.86
CA SER A 237 -4.68 -48.06 12.06
C SER A 237 -3.27 -47.49 12.27
N HIS A 238 -2.53 -47.23 11.19
CA HIS A 238 -1.20 -46.61 11.23
C HIS A 238 -0.99 -45.63 10.05
N GLY A 239 -0.56 -44.39 10.36
CA GLY A 239 -0.14 -43.41 9.36
C GLY A 239 1.26 -43.68 8.82
N LEU A 240 1.65 -42.97 7.75
CA LEU A 240 3.00 -43.02 7.20
C LEU A 240 3.97 -42.19 8.06
N GLU A 241 4.62 -42.84 9.01
CA GLU A 241 5.68 -42.23 9.83
C GLU A 241 6.93 -41.97 8.96
N LEU A 242 7.48 -40.76 9.02
CA LEU A 242 8.68 -40.35 8.29
C LEU A 242 9.96 -40.85 8.99
N THR A 243 10.17 -42.16 8.96
CA THR A 243 11.38 -42.82 9.48
C THR A 243 11.99 -43.73 8.41
N MET A 244 13.31 -43.91 8.46
CA MET A 244 13.97 -44.90 7.60
C MET A 244 13.76 -46.30 8.17
N ALA A 245 13.44 -47.26 7.29
CA ALA A 245 13.35 -48.66 7.68
C ALA A 245 14.73 -49.16 8.17
N ARG A 246 14.78 -49.83 9.32
CA ARG A 246 15.99 -50.51 9.79
C ARG A 246 16.23 -51.75 8.94
N ASN A 247 17.45 -51.91 8.42
CA ASN A 247 17.88 -53.19 7.84
C ASN A 247 18.00 -54.22 8.97
N LEU A 248 16.93 -54.95 9.26
CA LEU A 248 16.99 -56.09 10.18
C LEU A 248 17.56 -57.30 9.43
N THR A 249 18.86 -57.32 9.19
CA THR A 249 19.54 -58.55 8.78
C THR A 249 19.87 -59.37 10.02
N ASN A 250 19.08 -60.42 10.24
CA ASN A 250 19.29 -61.53 11.18
C ASN A 250 19.56 -61.16 12.64
N THR A 251 18.52 -61.19 13.48
CA THR A 251 18.69 -61.64 14.86
C THR A 251 17.42 -62.31 15.37
N THR A 252 17.41 -63.63 15.34
CA THR A 252 16.60 -64.44 16.26
C THR A 252 17.08 -64.19 17.68
N THR A 253 16.50 -63.21 18.38
CA THR A 253 16.59 -63.11 19.83
C THR A 253 15.42 -62.29 20.38
N SER A 254 14.54 -63.01 21.10
CA SER A 254 13.65 -62.65 22.21
C SER A 254 13.04 -61.23 22.35
N PRO A 255 11.72 -61.10 22.62
CA PRO A 255 10.98 -59.84 22.76
C PRO A 255 11.13 -59.15 24.13
N TYR A 256 12.33 -59.11 24.71
CA TYR A 256 12.57 -58.51 26.03
C TYR A 256 13.95 -57.85 26.11
N ASP A 257 14.11 -56.68 25.49
CA ASP A 257 14.93 -55.59 26.06
C ASP A 257 14.64 -54.27 25.35
N SER A 258 13.79 -53.43 25.96
CA SER A 258 13.40 -52.11 25.43
C SER A 258 14.00 -51.04 26.34
N SER A 259 15.29 -50.76 26.20
CA SER A 259 15.97 -49.78 27.05
C SER A 259 17.18 -49.10 26.40
N TYR A 260 17.09 -48.64 25.15
CA TYR A 260 18.17 -47.80 24.59
C TYR A 260 17.70 -46.57 23.80
N TYR A 261 18.38 -45.49 24.13
CA TYR A 261 18.19 -44.07 23.84
C TYR A 261 18.08 -43.72 22.35
N LEU A 262 17.08 -42.89 21.98
CA LEU A 262 17.02 -42.15 20.71
C LEU A 262 17.62 -40.76 20.91
N THR A 263 18.94 -40.72 20.99
CA THR A 263 19.73 -39.51 20.72
C THR A 263 20.42 -39.72 19.39
N GLU A 264 20.29 -38.71 18.52
CA GLU A 264 20.81 -38.64 17.15
C GLU A 264 20.09 -39.51 16.11
N TYR A 265 19.92 -38.88 14.94
CA TYR A 265 19.65 -39.48 13.64
C TYR A 265 20.45 -40.80 13.50
N ASP A 266 19.82 -41.93 13.79
CA ASP A 266 20.43 -43.26 13.63
C ASP A 266 20.73 -43.43 12.13
N ASP A 267 22.02 -43.42 11.79
CA ASP A 267 22.57 -43.56 10.44
C ASP A 267 22.21 -44.95 9.90
N GLY A 268 20.99 -45.08 9.36
CA GLY A 268 20.72 -46.12 8.37
C GLY A 268 21.76 -46.06 7.24
N ALA A 269 21.99 -47.20 6.58
CA ALA A 269 22.95 -47.29 5.47
C ALA A 269 22.78 -46.11 4.49
N PRO A 270 23.88 -45.56 3.93
CA PRO A 270 23.82 -44.37 3.07
C PRO A 270 22.87 -44.50 1.86
N ASP A 271 22.54 -45.73 1.47
CA ASP A 271 21.64 -46.07 0.35
C ASP A 271 20.20 -46.45 0.78
N ALA A 272 19.84 -46.27 2.04
CA ALA A 272 18.48 -46.55 2.51
C ALA A 272 17.49 -45.53 1.92
N THR A 273 16.50 -46.03 1.17
CA THR A 273 15.45 -45.21 0.54
C THR A 273 14.10 -45.53 1.15
N LEU A 274 13.30 -44.50 1.42
CA LEU A 274 11.90 -44.63 1.85
C LEU A 274 11.00 -44.53 0.61
N THR A 275 10.08 -45.47 0.42
CA THR A 275 9.09 -45.39 -0.67
C THR A 275 7.78 -44.82 -0.14
N ILE A 276 7.34 -43.71 -0.72
CA ILE A 276 6.11 -42.99 -0.36
C ILE A 276 5.07 -43.21 -1.46
N PRO A 277 4.07 -44.07 -1.24
CA PRO A 277 2.99 -44.28 -2.19
C PRO A 277 1.90 -43.21 -2.03
N TYR A 278 1.55 -42.56 -3.13
CA TYR A 278 0.50 -41.54 -3.22
C TYR A 278 -0.78 -42.10 -3.85
N SER A 279 -1.91 -41.70 -3.29
CA SER A 279 -3.24 -42.08 -3.78
C SER A 279 -4.23 -40.94 -3.59
N TYR A 280 -5.35 -41.01 -4.28
CA TYR A 280 -6.41 -40.01 -4.13
C TYR A 280 -7.80 -40.60 -4.34
N SER A 281 -8.79 -39.86 -3.89
CA SER A 281 -10.21 -40.13 -4.11
C SER A 281 -10.89 -38.88 -4.65
N VAL A 282 -11.92 -39.04 -5.47
CA VAL A 282 -12.66 -37.93 -6.08
C VAL A 282 -14.15 -38.12 -5.82
N TYR A 283 -14.79 -37.08 -5.30
CA TYR A 283 -16.23 -37.05 -5.09
C TYR A 283 -16.83 -35.76 -5.64
N PHE A 284 -17.92 -35.88 -6.38
CA PHE A 284 -18.71 -34.76 -6.87
C PHE A 284 -19.96 -34.61 -6.01
N ARG A 285 -20.16 -33.41 -5.46
CA ARG A 285 -21.33 -33.08 -4.63
C ARG A 285 -22.05 -31.88 -5.21
N GLU A 286 -23.34 -32.01 -5.44
CA GLU A 286 -24.16 -30.90 -5.91
C GLU A 286 -24.43 -29.92 -4.75
N GLU A 287 -24.30 -28.63 -5.03
CA GLU A 287 -24.55 -27.54 -4.08
C GLU A 287 -25.55 -26.56 -4.70
N GLU A 288 -26.78 -26.54 -4.20
CA GLU A 288 -27.86 -25.72 -4.78
C GLU A 288 -27.86 -24.28 -4.27
N LYS A 289 -27.25 -24.02 -3.11
CA LYS A 289 -27.34 -22.72 -2.42
C LYS A 289 -26.41 -21.65 -2.99
N ILE A 290 -25.39 -22.05 -3.75
CA ILE A 290 -24.29 -21.19 -4.14
C ILE A 290 -24.25 -21.08 -5.65
N GLU A 291 -24.51 -19.88 -6.15
CA GLU A 291 -24.38 -19.57 -7.57
C GLU A 291 -22.91 -19.36 -7.96
N TRP A 292 -22.60 -19.54 -9.24
CA TRP A 292 -21.23 -19.37 -9.75
C TRP A 292 -20.65 -17.96 -9.48
N ALA A 293 -21.46 -16.91 -9.49
CA ALA A 293 -21.00 -15.54 -9.22
C ALA A 293 -20.52 -15.37 -7.76
N HIS A 294 -21.14 -16.10 -6.82
CA HIS A 294 -20.89 -16.03 -5.37
C HIS A 294 -19.97 -17.14 -4.87
N ARG A 295 -19.39 -17.94 -5.76
CA ARG A 295 -18.57 -19.10 -5.41
C ARG A 295 -17.34 -18.79 -4.55
N TRP A 296 -16.83 -17.56 -4.64
CA TRP A 296 -15.69 -17.11 -3.83
C TRP A 296 -16.06 -16.80 -2.38
N ASP A 297 -17.36 -16.60 -2.08
CA ASP A 297 -17.83 -16.23 -0.74
C ASP A 297 -17.53 -17.32 0.30
N LEU A 298 -17.47 -18.59 -0.14
CA LEU A 298 -17.04 -19.73 0.67
C LEU A 298 -15.67 -19.52 1.33
N PHE A 299 -14.73 -18.90 0.62
CA PHE A 299 -13.34 -18.72 1.06
C PHE A 299 -13.14 -17.42 1.86
N PHE A 300 -14.20 -16.63 2.05
CA PHE A 300 -14.16 -15.36 2.78
C PHE A 300 -14.68 -15.46 4.22
N VAL A 301 -15.30 -16.58 4.62
CA VAL A 301 -16.03 -16.72 5.91
C VAL A 301 -15.16 -16.53 7.17
N ASN A 302 -13.85 -16.82 7.11
CA ASN A 302 -12.95 -16.63 8.26
C ASN A 302 -12.70 -15.14 8.64
N GLN A 303 -13.33 -14.20 7.92
CA GLN A 303 -13.15 -12.77 8.09
C GLN A 303 -14.05 -12.09 9.13
N GLU A 304 -15.06 -12.75 9.69
CA GLU A 304 -15.99 -12.11 10.65
C GLU A 304 -15.27 -11.63 11.93
N GLU A 305 -14.33 -12.41 12.48
CA GLU A 305 -13.51 -11.99 13.62
C GLU A 305 -12.59 -10.83 13.25
N SER A 306 -12.02 -10.85 12.04
CA SER A 306 -11.20 -9.76 11.50
C SER A 306 -12.03 -8.49 11.19
N GLN A 307 -13.33 -8.60 10.84
CA GLN A 307 -14.19 -7.43 10.62
C GLN A 307 -14.33 -6.59 11.89
N LYS A 308 -14.47 -7.21 13.06
CA LYS A 308 -14.54 -6.48 14.34
C LYS A 308 -13.26 -5.67 14.57
N VAL A 309 -12.10 -6.26 14.34
CA VAL A 309 -10.81 -5.56 14.49
C VAL A 309 -10.66 -4.42 13.48
N ARG A 310 -11.12 -4.61 12.24
CA ARG A 310 -11.11 -3.56 11.20
C ARG A 310 -11.97 -2.36 11.57
N TRP A 311 -13.18 -2.59 12.10
CA TRP A 311 -14.04 -1.48 12.57
C TRP A 311 -13.43 -0.72 13.75
N LEU A 312 -12.76 -1.41 14.68
CA LEU A 312 -12.04 -0.75 15.77
C LEU A 312 -10.91 0.16 15.28
N ALA A 313 -10.20 -0.25 14.21
CA ALA A 313 -9.14 0.56 13.61
C ALA A 313 -9.66 1.86 12.97
N ILE A 314 -10.81 1.81 12.27
CA ILE A 314 -11.49 3.03 11.78
C ILE A 314 -11.85 3.97 12.92
N VAL A 315 -12.47 3.43 13.98
CA VAL A 315 -12.88 4.26 15.13
C VAL A 315 -11.67 4.95 15.75
N ASN A 316 -10.56 4.23 15.94
CA ASN A 316 -9.32 4.82 16.44
C ASN A 316 -8.81 5.95 15.54
N SER A 317 -8.79 5.75 14.21
CA SER A 317 -8.34 6.75 13.25
C SER A 317 -9.25 7.99 13.22
N ILE A 318 -10.57 7.81 13.34
CA ILE A 318 -11.53 8.93 13.43
C ILE A 318 -11.35 9.70 14.73
N VAL A 319 -11.12 9.02 15.86
CA VAL A 319 -10.87 9.67 17.16
C VAL A 319 -9.60 10.53 17.10
N ILE A 320 -8.50 9.99 16.56
CA ILE A 320 -7.25 10.75 16.41
C ILE A 320 -7.45 11.96 15.49
N SER A 321 -8.10 11.78 14.34
CA SER A 321 -8.42 12.88 13.43
C SER A 321 -9.29 13.93 14.12
N GLY A 322 -10.35 13.55 14.85
CA GLY A 322 -11.20 14.51 15.57
C GLY A 322 -10.45 15.31 16.65
N LEU A 323 -9.50 14.68 17.37
CA LEU A 323 -8.62 15.39 18.31
C LEU A 323 -7.71 16.40 17.59
N LEU A 324 -7.14 16.02 16.45
CA LEU A 324 -6.34 16.92 15.62
C LEU A 324 -7.17 18.08 15.06
N THR A 325 -8.39 17.82 14.59
CA THR A 325 -9.32 18.87 14.14
C THR A 325 -9.60 19.87 15.27
N ALA A 326 -9.79 19.41 16.50
CA ALA A 326 -10.01 20.29 17.66
C ALA A 326 -8.80 21.20 17.92
N VAL A 327 -7.57 20.67 17.84
CA VAL A 327 -6.34 21.46 17.96
C VAL A 327 -6.24 22.49 16.85
N VAL A 328 -6.49 22.11 15.59
CA VAL A 328 -6.50 23.03 14.44
C VAL A 328 -7.55 24.11 14.62
N ALA A 329 -8.76 23.76 15.08
CA ALA A 329 -9.82 24.72 15.35
C ALA A 329 -9.44 25.74 16.44
N VAL A 330 -8.73 25.32 17.48
CA VAL A 330 -8.19 26.23 18.51
C VAL A 330 -7.15 27.17 17.91
N ILE A 331 -6.22 26.65 17.08
CA ILE A 331 -5.21 27.46 16.39
C ILE A 331 -5.89 28.49 15.48
N LEU A 332 -6.84 28.07 14.65
CA LEU A 332 -7.59 28.96 13.76
C LEU A 332 -8.41 29.99 14.53
N THR A 333 -9.08 29.59 15.61
CA THR A 333 -9.86 30.52 16.44
C THR A 333 -8.96 31.54 17.13
N ARG A 334 -7.78 31.13 17.63
CA ARG A 334 -6.80 32.05 18.23
C ARG A 334 -6.24 33.04 17.21
N THR A 335 -5.82 32.55 16.04
CA THR A 335 -5.25 33.38 14.97
C THR A 335 -6.27 34.37 14.42
N VAL A 336 -7.49 33.92 14.12
CA VAL A 336 -8.58 34.79 13.63
C VAL A 336 -9.01 35.81 14.68
N LYS A 337 -9.13 35.43 15.95
CA LYS A 337 -9.46 36.40 17.03
C LYS A 337 -8.36 37.45 17.21
N GLY A 338 -7.09 37.06 17.10
CA GLY A 338 -5.97 38.00 17.11
C GLY A 338 -6.03 38.98 15.94
N ASP A 339 -6.31 38.48 14.74
CA ASP A 339 -6.39 39.32 13.54
C ASP A 339 -7.60 40.28 13.59
N ILE A 340 -8.78 39.81 13.98
CA ILE A 340 -9.98 40.67 14.15
C ILE A 340 -9.76 41.73 15.22
N ARG A 341 -9.09 41.39 16.33
CA ARG A 341 -8.75 42.36 17.38
C ARG A 341 -7.77 43.41 16.86
N GLY A 342 -6.78 43.02 16.06
CA GLY A 342 -5.91 43.95 15.35
C GLY A 342 -6.65 44.87 14.37
N TYR A 343 -7.70 44.38 13.69
CA TYR A 343 -8.55 45.22 12.83
C TYR A 343 -9.47 46.16 13.60
N LEU A 344 -9.99 45.73 14.76
CA LEU A 344 -10.86 46.54 15.61
C LEU A 344 -10.07 47.60 16.39
N ASP A 345 -8.89 47.24 16.90
CA ASP A 345 -7.98 48.17 17.60
C ASP A 345 -7.24 49.07 16.59
N GLY A 346 -7.03 48.62 15.34
CA GLY A 346 -6.54 49.43 14.22
C GLY A 346 -7.59 50.30 13.52
N GLY A 347 -8.86 50.20 13.93
CA GLY A 347 -9.99 50.99 13.42
C GLY A 347 -10.08 52.37 14.05
N GLY A 348 -9.04 53.21 13.86
CA GLY A 348 -8.98 54.55 14.43
C GLY A 348 -8.03 55.56 13.76
N ALA A 349 -7.36 55.23 12.66
CA ALA A 349 -6.71 56.20 11.75
C ALA A 349 -6.23 55.47 10.49
N GLY A 350 -6.49 56.05 9.32
CA GLY A 350 -6.65 55.32 8.06
C GLY A 350 -5.39 54.93 7.30
N TYR A 351 -5.60 54.00 6.37
CA TYR A 351 -4.92 53.94 5.08
C TYR A 351 -5.90 53.34 4.06
N LEU A 352 -6.64 54.23 3.38
CA LEU A 352 -7.15 53.96 2.05
C LEU A 352 -6.09 54.50 1.09
N GLU A 353 -5.45 53.61 0.33
CA GLU A 353 -4.90 53.99 -0.96
C GLU A 353 -6.09 54.35 -1.85
N ASP A 354 -6.21 55.64 -2.18
CA ASP A 354 -6.65 56.03 -3.52
C ASP A 354 -6.08 57.40 -3.86
N GLY A 355 -5.42 57.46 -5.01
CA GLY A 355 -4.87 58.69 -5.56
C GLY A 355 -5.97 59.69 -5.91
N GLY A 356 -5.85 60.89 -5.36
CA GLY A 356 -6.74 61.99 -5.71
C GLY A 356 -6.37 63.27 -4.95
N LEU A 357 -5.74 64.20 -5.66
CA LEU A 357 -5.65 65.61 -5.27
C LEU A 357 -7.00 66.13 -4.74
N LEU A 358 -7.01 66.86 -3.62
CA LEU A 358 -7.66 68.18 -3.44
C LEU A 358 -7.65 68.68 -1.98
N LYS A 359 -7.03 69.86 -1.80
CA LYS A 359 -7.45 71.07 -1.04
C LYS A 359 -8.08 70.93 0.36
N GLY A 360 -7.46 71.62 1.33
CA GLY A 360 -7.82 71.65 2.75
C GLY A 360 -9.09 72.40 3.16
N GLY A 361 -9.38 72.31 4.46
CA GLY A 361 -10.47 73.03 5.14
C GLY A 361 -10.60 72.56 6.60
N ALA A 362 -10.73 73.51 7.51
CA ALA A 362 -10.61 73.37 8.96
C ALA A 362 -11.88 72.93 9.69
N GLY A 363 -11.69 72.40 10.91
CA GLY A 363 -12.47 72.79 12.10
C GLY A 363 -13.54 71.81 12.62
N GLY A 364 -13.55 71.61 13.96
CA GLY A 364 -14.77 71.21 14.68
C GLY A 364 -14.60 70.31 15.90
N LYS A 365 -14.41 70.91 17.09
CA LYS A 365 -14.54 70.30 18.44
C LYS A 365 -15.94 69.72 18.73
N LYS A 366 -16.01 68.70 19.60
CA LYS A 366 -16.83 68.59 20.86
C LYS A 366 -16.73 67.16 21.42
N ARG A 367 -16.07 66.90 22.56
CA ARG A 367 -16.50 66.98 23.99
C ARG A 367 -17.72 66.14 24.37
N GLY A 368 -17.48 65.19 25.29
CA GLY A 368 -18.42 64.54 26.23
C GLY A 368 -17.73 63.29 26.78
N GLY A 369 -17.36 63.12 28.06
CA GLY A 369 -17.89 63.66 29.30
C GLY A 369 -18.81 62.62 29.94
N GLY A 370 -18.44 62.05 31.09
CA GLY A 370 -19.38 61.30 31.93
C GLY A 370 -18.79 60.13 32.71
N ALA A 371 -18.44 60.40 33.97
CA ALA A 371 -17.87 59.49 34.95
C ALA A 371 -18.85 58.42 35.49
N GLY A 372 -18.29 57.36 36.09
CA GLY A 372 -19.04 56.34 36.83
C GLY A 372 -18.16 55.56 37.81
N TRP A 373 -18.18 56.00 39.06
CA TRP A 373 -17.44 55.60 40.26
C TRP A 373 -17.75 54.17 40.77
N ARG A 374 -16.75 53.45 41.36
CA ARG A 374 -16.77 52.74 42.68
C ARG A 374 -15.67 51.66 42.84
N THR A 375 -14.60 52.07 43.54
CA THR A 375 -13.93 51.51 44.75
C THR A 375 -13.98 50.00 45.13
N PRO A 376 -12.99 49.52 45.92
CA PRO A 376 -12.31 48.24 45.69
C PRO A 376 -12.57 47.16 46.76
N ARG A 377 -12.11 45.92 46.50
CA ARG A 377 -11.93 44.91 47.54
C ARG A 377 -10.50 44.35 47.55
N LYS A 378 -9.93 44.39 48.75
CA LYS A 378 -8.58 44.05 49.18
C LYS A 378 -8.53 42.59 49.66
N VAL A 379 -7.51 41.82 49.27
CA VAL A 379 -7.02 40.56 49.88
C VAL A 379 -5.52 40.52 49.53
N SER A 380 -4.59 40.97 50.37
CA SER A 380 -3.94 40.35 51.54
C SER A 380 -3.03 39.14 51.23
N GLY A 381 -1.75 39.30 51.59
CA GLY A 381 -0.76 38.23 51.82
C GLY A 381 0.19 37.97 50.63
N GLU A 382 1.50 37.84 50.77
CA GLU A 382 2.40 37.96 51.91
C GLU A 382 3.86 37.97 51.38
N LYS A 383 4.69 38.81 52.01
CA LYS A 383 6.12 38.61 52.36
C LYS A 383 7.15 38.04 51.35
N SER A 384 8.16 38.89 51.15
CA SER A 384 9.54 38.70 51.62
C SER A 384 10.60 38.28 50.59
N ARG A 385 11.43 39.26 50.21
CA ARG A 385 12.90 39.35 50.42
C ARG A 385 13.40 40.46 49.47
N GLY A 386 14.00 41.57 49.90
CA GLY A 386 14.74 41.83 51.12
C GLY A 386 16.23 41.84 50.82
N GLY A 387 16.77 43.04 50.56
CA GLY A 387 18.20 43.38 50.64
C GLY A 387 18.95 43.44 49.31
N LEU A 388 19.92 44.34 49.09
CA LEU A 388 20.58 45.27 50.03
C LEU A 388 21.61 46.12 49.25
N LEU A 389 21.60 47.46 49.45
CA LEU A 389 22.68 48.49 49.46
C LEU A 389 23.67 48.58 48.27
N ASP A 390 24.25 49.72 47.85
CA ASP A 390 24.52 51.07 48.40
C ASP A 390 24.62 52.03 47.17
N GLN A 391 24.10 53.27 47.13
CA GLN A 391 24.33 54.48 47.94
C GLN A 391 25.72 55.12 47.72
N VAL A 392 25.78 56.24 46.97
CA VAL A 392 26.68 57.40 47.22
C VAL A 392 26.07 58.67 46.58
N ASP A 393 25.53 59.55 47.42
CA ASP A 393 25.36 61.01 47.19
C ASP A 393 26.73 61.70 47.48
N ILE A 394 27.08 62.94 47.12
CA ILE A 394 26.57 64.28 47.55
C ILE A 394 27.39 65.41 46.80
N PRO A 395 27.25 66.75 47.04
CA PRO A 395 26.25 67.76 46.62
C PRO A 395 26.82 68.97 45.82
N GLY A 396 25.94 69.89 45.36
CA GLY A 396 26.33 71.29 45.20
C GLY A 396 25.28 72.29 44.67
N SER A 397 24.72 73.08 45.59
CA SER A 397 24.20 74.46 45.42
C SER A 397 22.74 74.72 44.95
N GLY A 398 21.86 75.02 45.91
CA GLY A 398 21.41 76.41 46.12
C GLY A 398 20.07 76.89 45.54
N ALA A 399 19.05 76.89 46.42
CA ALA A 399 18.05 77.97 46.64
C ALA A 399 16.66 77.99 45.93
N VAL A 400 15.64 77.68 46.75
CA VAL A 400 14.32 78.34 46.96
C VAL A 400 13.12 78.07 46.01
N THR A 401 12.15 77.34 46.58
CA THR A 401 10.76 76.96 46.23
C THR A 401 9.74 78.14 46.37
N PRO A 402 8.41 78.10 46.00
CA PRO A 402 7.53 76.92 45.90
C PRO A 402 6.42 76.86 44.79
N THR A 403 6.01 75.60 44.53
CA THR A 403 4.65 75.05 44.29
C THR A 403 3.89 75.13 42.94
N ILE A 404 3.83 73.94 42.29
CA ILE A 404 2.66 73.14 41.84
C ILE A 404 1.84 73.63 40.63
N ALA A 405 2.05 72.96 39.48
CA ALA A 405 1.16 71.89 38.99
C ALA A 405 1.94 71.02 37.98
N ALA A 406 2.14 69.74 38.33
CA ALA A 406 2.82 68.76 37.50
C ALA A 406 1.82 68.14 36.52
N ASP A 407 2.11 68.28 35.23
CA ASP A 407 1.50 67.49 34.15
C ASP A 407 2.01 66.05 34.22
N ASP A 408 1.10 65.14 33.89
CA ASP A 408 1.29 63.69 33.85
C ASP A 408 2.48 63.29 32.97
N SER A 409 3.47 62.62 33.59
CA SER A 409 4.45 61.82 32.86
C SER A 409 3.79 60.49 32.52
N ILE A 410 3.50 60.32 31.23
CA ILE A 410 3.17 59.02 30.63
C ILE A 410 4.37 58.10 30.86
N SER A 411 4.12 56.98 31.53
CA SER A 411 5.05 55.88 31.74
C SER A 411 5.41 55.20 30.41
N ASP A 412 6.72 55.02 30.18
CA ASP A 412 7.34 54.29 29.07
C ASP A 412 7.05 52.77 29.03
N ASP A 413 5.99 52.30 29.70
CA ASP A 413 5.66 50.86 29.79
C ASP A 413 4.61 50.40 28.74
N ASP A 414 4.01 51.33 27.97
CA ASP A 414 3.00 51.00 26.95
C ASP A 414 3.56 50.88 25.52
N LEU A 415 4.88 50.98 25.34
CA LEU A 415 5.54 50.95 24.01
C LEU A 415 6.46 49.75 23.69
N PRO A 416 6.17 48.52 24.17
CA PRO A 416 6.63 47.33 23.45
C PRO A 416 5.49 46.46 22.88
N GLN A 417 4.26 46.57 23.36
CA GLN A 417 3.22 45.58 23.08
C GLN A 417 2.54 45.73 21.70
N ALA A 418 2.56 46.93 21.11
CA ALA A 418 1.81 47.22 19.87
C ALA A 418 2.52 46.80 18.57
N LEU A 419 3.82 46.47 18.62
CA LEU A 419 4.58 45.97 17.47
C LEU A 419 4.58 44.44 17.35
N ASP A 420 4.31 43.73 18.45
CA ASP A 420 4.22 42.26 18.47
C ASP A 420 2.88 41.74 17.89
N ASP A 421 1.86 42.61 17.75
CA ASP A 421 0.52 42.25 17.25
C ASP A 421 0.38 42.36 15.72
N ILE A 422 1.42 42.79 14.99
CA ILE A 422 1.49 42.56 13.53
C ILE A 422 1.81 41.08 13.34
N SER A 423 0.74 40.28 13.38
CA SER A 423 0.74 38.83 13.24
C SER A 423 1.88 38.33 12.33
N GLY A 424 2.88 37.64 12.91
CA GLY A 424 4.14 37.27 12.24
C GLY A 424 3.98 36.46 10.94
N TRP A 425 2.87 35.74 10.78
CA TRP A 425 2.49 35.08 9.52
C TRP A 425 2.33 36.03 8.33
N LYS A 426 1.89 37.29 8.53
CA LYS A 426 1.79 38.31 7.47
C LYS A 426 3.17 38.73 6.96
N LEU A 427 4.20 38.67 7.80
CA LEU A 427 5.59 38.91 7.38
C LEU A 427 6.20 37.68 6.68
N LEU A 428 5.71 36.47 6.98
CA LEU A 428 6.19 35.22 6.38
C LEU A 428 5.65 34.93 4.98
N HIS A 429 4.60 35.61 4.50
CA HIS A 429 4.08 35.37 3.15
C HIS A 429 5.16 35.56 2.07
N ALA A 430 6.15 36.43 2.32
CA ALA A 430 7.30 36.64 1.45
C ALA A 430 8.38 35.54 1.59
N ASP A 431 8.48 34.89 2.76
CA ASP A 431 9.46 33.83 3.04
C ASP A 431 8.97 32.43 2.64
N VAL A 432 7.65 32.19 2.54
CA VAL A 432 7.05 30.92 2.05
C VAL A 432 7.53 30.53 0.65
N PHE A 433 7.91 31.51 -0.18
CA PHE A 433 8.38 31.27 -1.54
C PHE A 433 9.91 31.19 -1.66
N ARG A 434 10.64 31.17 -0.55
CA ARG A 434 12.10 31.02 -0.59
C ARG A 434 12.47 29.64 -1.13
N PRO A 435 13.37 29.55 -2.12
CA PRO A 435 13.82 28.25 -2.61
C PRO A 435 14.55 27.49 -1.49
N PRO A 436 14.17 26.23 -1.22
CA PRO A 436 14.83 25.44 -0.21
C PRO A 436 16.26 25.08 -0.64
N PRO A 437 17.19 24.89 0.32
CA PRO A 437 18.60 24.59 0.01
C PRO A 437 18.78 23.32 -0.83
N PHE A 438 17.85 22.35 -0.70
CA PHE A 438 17.87 21.07 -1.44
C PHE A 438 16.70 20.94 -2.44
N ALA A 439 16.37 22.02 -3.15
CA ALA A 439 15.28 22.04 -4.14
C ALA A 439 15.36 20.94 -5.22
N HIS A 440 16.58 20.55 -5.61
CA HIS A 440 16.84 19.51 -6.63
C HIS A 440 16.52 18.08 -6.16
N LEU A 441 16.40 17.84 -4.85
CA LEU A 441 16.03 16.54 -4.28
C LEU A 441 14.56 16.52 -3.84
N LEU A 442 14.08 17.66 -3.34
CA LEU A 442 12.69 17.81 -2.89
C LEU A 442 11.69 17.69 -4.05
N ALA A 443 11.99 18.27 -5.21
CA ALA A 443 11.12 18.19 -6.37
C ALA A 443 10.95 16.75 -6.91
N PRO A 444 12.02 15.93 -7.04
CA PRO A 444 11.89 14.50 -7.34
C PRO A 444 11.16 13.67 -6.28
N LEU A 445 11.35 13.98 -4.99
CA LEU A 445 10.65 13.32 -3.87
C LEU A 445 9.14 13.55 -3.97
N ILE A 446 8.71 14.79 -4.18
CA ILE A 446 7.29 15.13 -4.32
C ILE A 446 6.70 14.52 -5.59
N GLY A 447 7.43 14.56 -6.72
CA GLY A 447 7.02 13.88 -7.95
C GLY A 447 6.75 12.39 -7.72
N SER A 448 7.68 11.69 -7.08
CA SER A 448 7.53 10.27 -6.73
C SER A 448 6.36 10.01 -5.79
N GLY A 449 6.12 10.90 -4.81
CA GLY A 449 4.92 10.84 -3.96
C GLY A 449 3.62 10.97 -4.77
N THR A 450 3.55 11.93 -5.70
CA THR A 450 2.36 12.11 -6.56
C THR A 450 2.13 10.91 -7.49
N GLN A 451 3.19 10.22 -7.91
CA GLN A 451 3.09 8.97 -8.67
C GLN A 451 2.35 7.90 -7.87
N LEU A 452 2.75 7.69 -6.61
CA LEU A 452 2.15 6.68 -5.73
C LEU A 452 0.69 7.02 -5.41
N VAL A 453 0.39 8.29 -5.13
CA VAL A 453 -0.99 8.75 -4.88
C VAL A 453 -1.86 8.54 -6.13
N THR A 454 -1.37 8.91 -7.32
CA THR A 454 -2.10 8.72 -8.57
C THR A 454 -2.37 7.24 -8.84
N MET A 455 -1.36 6.38 -8.63
CA MET A 455 -1.49 4.92 -8.77
C MET A 455 -2.51 4.36 -7.77
N ALA A 456 -2.45 4.75 -6.50
CA ALA A 456 -3.36 4.28 -5.47
C ALA A 456 -4.82 4.69 -5.76
N LEU A 457 -5.04 5.94 -6.17
CA LEU A 457 -6.38 6.43 -6.56
C LEU A 457 -6.90 5.71 -7.81
N ALA A 458 -6.05 5.46 -8.80
CA ALA A 458 -6.43 4.71 -9.99
C ALA A 458 -6.82 3.26 -9.66
N LEU A 459 -6.04 2.59 -8.81
CA LEU A 459 -6.36 1.23 -8.34
C LEU A 459 -7.65 1.19 -7.53
N LEU A 460 -7.86 2.17 -6.65
CA LEU A 460 -9.09 2.28 -5.89
C LEU A 460 -10.29 2.49 -6.82
N GLY A 461 -10.17 3.37 -7.81
CA GLY A 461 -11.22 3.60 -8.81
C GLY A 461 -11.55 2.36 -9.62
N LEU A 462 -10.55 1.65 -10.14
CA LEU A 462 -10.74 0.39 -10.87
C LEU A 462 -11.35 -0.72 -10.00
N SER A 463 -11.01 -0.72 -8.70
CA SER A 463 -11.60 -1.64 -7.74
C SER A 463 -13.06 -1.30 -7.44
N CYS A 464 -13.40 -0.03 -7.24
CA CYS A 464 -14.79 0.42 -7.06
C CYS A 464 -15.67 0.14 -8.29
N LEU A 465 -15.10 0.14 -9.50
CA LEU A 465 -15.79 -0.27 -10.73
C LEU A 465 -15.94 -1.80 -10.86
N GLY A 466 -15.36 -2.59 -9.97
CA GLY A 466 -15.45 -4.06 -9.97
C GLY A 466 -14.59 -4.76 -11.04
N ILE A 467 -13.67 -4.05 -11.71
CA ILE A 467 -12.81 -4.61 -12.76
C ILE A 467 -11.82 -5.63 -12.16
N LEU A 468 -11.28 -5.32 -10.98
CA LEU A 468 -10.42 -6.21 -10.21
C LEU A 468 -11.32 -7.22 -9.48
N ASN A 469 -11.57 -8.41 -10.04
CA ASN A 469 -12.38 -9.52 -9.48
C ASN A 469 -11.47 -10.62 -8.86
N PRO A 470 -11.84 -11.33 -7.76
CA PRO A 470 -10.88 -12.23 -7.08
C PRO A 470 -10.49 -13.40 -7.97
N SER A 471 -11.38 -13.73 -8.89
CA SER A 471 -11.19 -14.76 -9.90
C SER A 471 -10.01 -14.45 -10.84
N TYR A 472 -9.59 -13.18 -10.94
CA TYR A 472 -8.41 -12.80 -11.71
C TYR A 472 -7.15 -12.81 -10.82
N ARG A 473 -6.59 -14.01 -10.65
CA ARG A 473 -5.37 -14.26 -9.86
C ARG A 473 -4.20 -13.41 -10.36
N GLY A 474 -3.49 -12.75 -9.43
CA GLY A 474 -2.38 -11.84 -9.74
C GLY A 474 -2.78 -10.54 -10.44
N GLY A 475 -4.06 -10.38 -10.79
CA GLY A 475 -4.56 -9.22 -11.54
C GLY A 475 -4.37 -7.89 -10.83
N PHE A 476 -4.50 -7.88 -9.50
CA PHE A 476 -4.26 -6.69 -8.69
C PHE A 476 -2.82 -6.16 -8.86
N LEU A 477 -1.81 -7.03 -8.71
CA LEU A 477 -0.40 -6.64 -8.82
C LEU A 477 -0.04 -6.25 -10.27
N THR A 478 -0.54 -6.98 -11.27
CA THR A 478 -0.35 -6.64 -12.68
C THR A 478 -0.93 -5.27 -13.00
N THR A 479 -2.17 -5.01 -12.57
CA THR A 479 -2.83 -3.71 -12.79
C THR A 479 -2.14 -2.60 -12.02
N ALA A 480 -1.66 -2.86 -10.80
CA ALA A 480 -0.90 -1.90 -10.01
C ALA A 480 0.38 -1.47 -10.72
N PHE A 481 1.13 -2.42 -11.29
CA PHE A 481 2.32 -2.12 -12.07
C PHE A 481 2.00 -1.29 -13.32
N ILE A 482 0.94 -1.62 -14.06
CA ILE A 482 0.51 -0.85 -15.24
C ILE A 482 0.10 0.58 -14.84
N CYS A 483 -0.71 0.74 -13.79
CA CYS A 483 -1.10 2.04 -13.25
C CYS A 483 0.12 2.83 -12.77
N PHE A 484 1.12 2.18 -12.18
CA PHE A 484 2.37 2.82 -11.76
C PHE A 484 3.17 3.38 -12.95
N LEU A 485 3.25 2.63 -14.05
CA LEU A 485 3.89 3.10 -15.29
C LEU A 485 3.16 4.32 -15.85
N LEU A 486 1.82 4.27 -15.94
CA LEU A 486 1.02 5.40 -16.44
C LEU A 486 1.09 6.64 -15.53
N ALA A 487 1.09 6.44 -14.21
CA ALA A 487 1.26 7.50 -13.21
C ALA A 487 2.64 8.19 -13.28
N SER A 488 3.60 7.64 -14.02
CA SER A 488 4.92 8.27 -14.22
C SER A 488 4.82 9.64 -14.90
N VAL A 489 3.79 9.88 -15.70
CA VAL A 489 3.55 11.20 -16.32
C VAL A 489 3.21 12.25 -15.27
N THR A 490 2.38 11.93 -14.28
CA THR A 490 2.02 12.87 -13.21
C THR A 490 3.24 13.16 -12.32
N SER A 491 4.07 12.14 -12.07
CA SER A 491 5.36 12.29 -11.38
C SER A 491 6.26 13.34 -12.02
N GLY A 492 6.50 13.23 -13.33
CA GLY A 492 7.32 14.17 -14.09
C GLY A 492 6.73 15.58 -14.08
N TYR A 493 5.42 15.70 -14.28
CA TYR A 493 4.71 16.98 -14.32
C TYR A 493 4.80 17.76 -13.01
N PHE A 494 4.44 17.15 -11.88
CA PHE A 494 4.49 17.83 -10.58
C PHE A 494 5.93 18.12 -10.15
N SER A 495 6.87 17.23 -10.43
CA SER A 495 8.29 17.44 -10.15
C SER A 495 8.85 18.64 -10.92
N ALA A 496 8.63 18.71 -12.24
CA ALA A 496 9.16 19.80 -13.06
C ALA A 496 8.51 21.14 -12.72
N ARG A 497 7.21 21.15 -12.41
CA ARG A 497 6.49 22.36 -12.02
C ARG A 497 7.00 22.92 -10.70
N LEU A 498 7.23 22.07 -9.71
CA LEU A 498 7.80 22.49 -8.42
C LEU A 498 9.27 22.92 -8.55
N TYR A 499 10.05 22.25 -9.40
CA TYR A 499 11.42 22.65 -9.69
C TYR A 499 11.48 24.04 -10.36
N LYS A 500 10.53 24.33 -11.25
CA LYS A 500 10.38 25.66 -11.89
C LYS A 500 10.02 26.74 -10.86
N THR A 501 9.12 26.45 -9.90
CA THR A 501 8.76 27.43 -8.84
C THR A 501 9.94 27.78 -7.93
N PHE A 502 10.94 26.91 -7.79
CA PHE A 502 12.16 27.22 -7.05
C PHE A 502 13.25 27.92 -7.89
N GLY A 503 12.93 28.35 -9.12
CA GLY A 503 13.89 29.01 -10.02
C GLY A 503 14.84 28.06 -10.74
N GLY A 504 14.56 26.75 -10.75
CA GLY A 504 15.37 25.75 -11.42
C GLY A 504 15.23 25.79 -12.95
N THR A 505 16.35 25.94 -13.66
CA THR A 505 16.37 26.02 -15.14
C THR A 505 16.67 24.68 -15.82
N ARG A 506 17.39 23.77 -15.15
CA ARG A 506 17.85 22.48 -15.70
C ARG A 506 16.81 21.37 -15.53
N TRP A 507 15.63 21.54 -16.13
CA TRP A 507 14.51 20.59 -16.00
C TRP A 507 14.84 19.16 -16.45
N ARG A 508 15.72 18.99 -17.44
CA ARG A 508 16.14 17.67 -17.94
C ARG A 508 16.86 16.84 -16.87
N ASN A 509 17.74 17.47 -16.10
CA ASN A 509 18.46 16.79 -15.02
C ASN A 509 17.50 16.45 -13.89
N ASN A 510 16.58 17.35 -13.56
CA ASN A 510 15.53 17.09 -12.57
C ASN A 510 14.67 15.88 -12.99
N ALA A 511 14.20 15.84 -14.24
CA ALA A 511 13.41 14.73 -14.77
C ALA A 511 14.16 13.39 -14.69
N LEU A 512 15.46 13.37 -15.01
CA LEU A 512 16.28 12.17 -14.92
C LEU A 512 16.43 11.68 -13.47
N VAL A 513 16.65 12.59 -12.52
CA VAL A 513 16.72 12.24 -11.08
C VAL A 513 15.36 11.70 -10.61
N THR A 514 14.25 12.32 -11.00
CA THR A 514 12.89 11.83 -10.67
C THR A 514 12.63 10.43 -11.22
N ALA A 515 13.08 10.14 -12.44
CA ALA A 515 12.87 8.85 -13.06
C ALA A 515 13.77 7.72 -12.51
N THR A 516 14.90 8.06 -11.88
CA THR A 516 15.92 7.08 -11.48
C THR A 516 16.06 6.89 -9.98
N LEU A 517 15.85 7.93 -9.17
CA LEU A 517 16.16 7.89 -7.73
C LEU A 517 15.33 6.83 -6.98
N PHE A 518 14.01 6.96 -6.99
CA PHE A 518 13.12 6.03 -6.25
C PHE A 518 12.91 4.70 -6.97
N PRO A 519 12.62 4.66 -8.28
CA PRO A 519 12.48 3.39 -8.99
C PRO A 519 13.79 2.58 -9.01
N GLY A 520 14.94 3.24 -9.13
CA GLY A 520 16.25 2.59 -9.10
C GLY A 520 16.61 2.06 -7.72
N LEU A 521 16.33 2.81 -6.65
CA LEU A 521 16.51 2.32 -5.28
C LEU A 521 15.61 1.11 -5.01
N LEU A 522 14.34 1.16 -5.43
CA LEU A 522 13.41 0.04 -5.29
C LEU A 522 13.89 -1.19 -6.07
N PHE A 523 14.32 -1.03 -7.32
CA PHE A 523 14.86 -2.12 -8.13
C PHE A 523 16.12 -2.72 -7.50
N ALA A 524 17.04 -1.89 -7.00
CA ALA A 524 18.25 -2.35 -6.33
C ALA A 524 17.92 -3.18 -5.06
N THR A 525 16.98 -2.71 -4.24
CA THR A 525 16.53 -3.46 -3.06
C THR A 525 15.89 -4.79 -3.45
N VAL A 526 14.98 -4.80 -4.44
CA VAL A 526 14.35 -6.02 -4.94
C VAL A 526 15.39 -6.99 -5.50
N PHE A 527 16.38 -6.49 -6.25
CA PHE A 527 17.45 -7.31 -6.81
C PHE A 527 18.28 -7.98 -5.70
N VAL A 528 18.70 -7.23 -4.68
CA VAL A 528 19.46 -7.78 -3.53
C VAL A 528 18.65 -8.81 -2.77
N LEU A 529 17.38 -8.53 -2.46
CA LEU A 529 16.48 -9.49 -1.81
C LEU A 529 16.28 -10.74 -2.67
N ASN A 530 16.16 -10.58 -3.99
CA ASN A 530 16.02 -11.69 -4.91
C ASN A 530 17.23 -12.62 -4.91
N LEU A 531 18.45 -12.10 -4.74
CA LEU A 531 19.66 -12.92 -4.61
C LEU A 531 19.61 -13.84 -3.37
N PHE A 532 19.13 -13.32 -2.23
CA PHE A 532 18.97 -14.12 -1.01
C PHE A 532 17.92 -15.22 -1.16
N VAL A 533 16.79 -14.89 -1.77
CA VAL A 533 15.68 -15.83 -1.99
C VAL A 533 16.06 -16.91 -3.01
N TRP A 534 16.80 -16.53 -4.05
CA TRP A 534 17.35 -17.45 -5.04
C TRP A 534 18.37 -18.41 -4.42
N ALA A 535 19.26 -17.94 -3.55
CA ALA A 535 20.22 -18.78 -2.84
C ALA A 535 19.55 -19.84 -1.93
N ARG A 536 18.29 -19.63 -1.53
CA ARG A 536 17.48 -20.59 -0.76
C ARG A 536 16.60 -21.50 -1.63
N ALA A 537 16.72 -21.46 -2.95
CA ALA A 537 15.89 -22.21 -3.91
C ALA A 537 14.37 -22.05 -3.64
N SER A 538 13.95 -20.84 -3.29
CA SER A 538 12.54 -20.55 -2.98
C SER A 538 11.75 -20.20 -4.24
N SER A 539 10.49 -20.65 -4.29
CA SER A 539 9.54 -20.30 -5.35
C SER A 539 9.21 -18.81 -5.46
N THR A 540 9.47 -18.03 -4.40
CA THR A 540 9.32 -16.57 -4.41
C THR A 540 10.44 -15.85 -5.17
N ALA A 541 11.52 -16.56 -5.55
CA ALA A 541 12.57 -15.99 -6.38
C ALA A 541 11.98 -15.59 -7.74
N ILE A 542 12.18 -14.33 -8.12
CA ILE A 542 11.79 -13.82 -9.43
C ILE A 542 12.78 -14.36 -10.46
N PRO A 543 12.32 -15.02 -11.54
CA PRO A 543 13.18 -15.48 -12.61
C PRO A 543 13.99 -14.33 -13.23
N LEU A 544 15.23 -14.62 -13.65
CA LEU A 544 16.12 -13.60 -14.25
C LEU A 544 15.48 -12.90 -15.45
N GLY A 545 14.73 -13.63 -16.28
CA GLY A 545 14.02 -13.07 -17.43
C GLY A 545 13.02 -11.98 -17.03
N THR A 546 12.27 -12.18 -15.94
CA THR A 546 11.32 -11.19 -15.42
C THR A 546 12.04 -9.96 -14.88
N LEU A 547 13.19 -10.12 -14.21
CA LEU A 547 14.00 -8.98 -13.78
C LEU A 547 14.48 -8.12 -14.95
N VAL A 548 14.89 -8.74 -16.06
CA VAL A 548 15.28 -8.03 -17.29
C VAL A 548 14.08 -7.29 -17.88
N VAL A 549 12.89 -7.89 -17.90
CA VAL A 549 11.66 -7.22 -18.36
C VAL A 549 11.31 -6.02 -17.48
N LEU A 550 11.41 -6.14 -16.15
CA LEU A 550 11.16 -5.03 -15.23
C LEU A 550 12.16 -3.89 -15.44
N LEU A 551 13.43 -4.21 -15.64
CA LEU A 551 14.47 -3.23 -15.97
C LEU A 551 14.20 -2.55 -17.32
N ALA A 552 13.78 -3.31 -18.34
CA ALA A 552 13.41 -2.77 -19.64
C ALA A 552 12.19 -1.84 -19.55
N CYS A 553 11.14 -2.23 -18.83
CA CYS A 553 9.98 -1.36 -18.58
C CYS A 553 10.37 -0.08 -17.85
N TRP A 554 11.28 -0.16 -16.87
CA TRP A 554 11.79 1.03 -16.19
C TRP A 554 12.53 1.97 -17.15
N LEU A 555 13.48 1.46 -17.93
CA LEU A 555 14.32 2.29 -18.80
C LEU A 555 13.60 2.79 -20.07
N PHE A 556 12.77 1.96 -20.70
CA PHE A 556 12.16 2.27 -22.00
C PHE A 556 10.73 2.77 -21.93
N VAL A 557 10.02 2.55 -20.81
CA VAL A 557 8.63 3.01 -20.66
C VAL A 557 8.54 4.10 -19.60
N GLN A 558 9.00 3.82 -18.38
CA GLN A 558 8.88 4.76 -17.27
C GLN A 558 9.74 6.02 -17.48
N VAL A 559 11.03 5.90 -17.81
CA VAL A 559 11.91 7.07 -17.99
C VAL A 559 11.37 8.05 -19.06
N PRO A 560 10.96 7.60 -20.27
CA PRO A 560 10.36 8.49 -21.26
C PRO A 560 9.02 9.10 -20.81
N LEU A 561 8.18 8.35 -20.10
CA LEU A 561 6.91 8.88 -19.56
C LEU A 561 7.16 10.00 -18.54
N VAL A 562 8.10 9.82 -17.60
CA VAL A 562 8.50 10.88 -16.66
C VAL A 562 9.05 12.08 -17.42
N TYR A 563 9.91 11.87 -18.42
CA TYR A 563 10.47 12.94 -19.22
C TYR A 563 9.38 13.73 -19.96
N SER A 564 8.39 13.03 -20.54
CA SER A 564 7.26 13.67 -21.23
C SER A 564 6.41 14.51 -20.27
N GLY A 565 6.11 13.98 -19.08
CA GLY A 565 5.39 14.73 -18.04
C GLY A 565 6.16 15.95 -17.57
N ALA A 566 7.48 15.80 -17.38
CA ALA A 566 8.36 16.90 -16.99
C ALA A 566 8.45 17.99 -18.06
N TRP A 567 8.50 17.62 -19.34
CA TRP A 567 8.45 18.56 -20.44
C TRP A 567 7.14 19.36 -20.44
N PHE A 568 5.98 18.69 -20.33
CA PHE A 568 4.68 19.38 -20.22
C PHE A 568 4.60 20.29 -18.99
N GLY A 569 5.12 19.84 -17.84
CA GLY A 569 5.10 20.63 -16.61
C GLY A 569 6.02 21.86 -16.64
N PHE A 570 7.04 21.86 -17.50
CA PHE A 570 7.99 22.96 -17.65
C PHE A 570 7.60 23.94 -18.77
N ASP A 571 7.02 23.44 -19.88
CA ASP A 571 6.63 24.21 -21.08
C ASP A 571 5.31 24.97 -20.93
N GLU A 572 4.43 24.60 -19.97
CA GLU A 572 3.30 25.45 -19.59
C GLU A 572 3.81 26.73 -18.91
N ASP A 573 4.12 27.74 -19.74
CA ASP A 573 4.22 29.12 -19.34
C ASP A 573 2.82 29.69 -19.10
N GLY A 574 2.62 30.26 -17.92
CA GLY A 574 1.48 31.14 -17.69
C GLY A 574 1.49 32.28 -18.72
N ILE A 575 0.33 32.57 -19.28
CA ILE A 575 0.03 33.79 -20.03
C ILE A 575 0.17 34.96 -19.04
N SER A 576 1.40 35.43 -18.77
CA SER A 576 1.68 36.72 -18.14
C SER A 576 3.19 37.00 -18.11
N SER A 577 3.75 37.35 -19.26
CA SER A 577 4.73 38.43 -19.32
C SER A 577 4.32 39.34 -20.47
N SER A 578 3.39 40.25 -20.20
CA SER A 578 3.24 41.43 -21.04
C SER A 578 4.48 42.28 -20.82
N SER A 579 5.51 42.03 -21.62
CA SER A 579 6.57 43.00 -21.84
C SER A 579 5.91 44.31 -22.27
N SER A 580 6.18 45.36 -21.50
CA SER A 580 5.95 46.73 -21.90
C SER A 580 6.71 46.99 -23.20
N SER A 581 6.02 46.89 -24.33
CA SER A 581 6.41 47.52 -25.57
C SER A 581 5.15 48.04 -26.25
N SER A 582 5.01 49.35 -26.21
CA SER A 582 4.07 50.13 -26.98
C SER A 582 4.39 49.97 -28.48
N SER A 583 3.44 49.47 -29.27
CA SER A 583 3.13 49.96 -30.62
C SER A 583 1.97 49.18 -31.26
N THR A 584 0.85 49.89 -31.41
CA THR A 584 -0.09 49.87 -32.55
C THR A 584 -0.20 48.60 -33.42
N ALA A 585 -1.34 47.89 -33.35
CA ALA A 585 -1.98 47.29 -34.54
C ALA A 585 -3.43 46.81 -34.26
N SER A 586 -4.36 47.47 -34.97
CA SER A 586 -5.70 47.08 -35.45
C SER A 586 -6.46 45.89 -34.83
N ALA A 587 -7.66 46.21 -34.36
CA ALA A 587 -8.78 45.32 -34.17
C ALA A 587 -9.34 44.78 -35.50
N SER A 588 -9.28 43.46 -35.73
CA SER A 588 -10.25 42.73 -36.56
C SER A 588 -9.99 41.21 -36.52
N ALA A 589 -10.56 40.50 -35.54
CA ALA A 589 -10.89 39.06 -35.61
C ALA A 589 -11.57 38.57 -34.31
N ALA A 590 -12.43 39.38 -33.71
CA ALA A 590 -13.25 38.97 -32.57
C ALA A 590 -14.57 38.41 -33.09
N GLY A 591 -14.57 37.16 -33.54
CA GLY A 591 -15.82 36.58 -34.05
C GLY A 591 -15.67 35.22 -34.72
N LEU A 592 -15.01 34.25 -34.09
CA LEU A 592 -15.24 32.81 -34.37
C LEU A 592 -14.51 31.86 -33.39
N LYS A 593 -14.48 32.19 -32.09
CA LYS A 593 -13.91 31.33 -31.04
C LYS A 593 -14.85 31.14 -29.84
N SER A 594 -16.16 31.19 -30.08
CA SER A 594 -17.17 31.21 -29.00
C SER A 594 -17.91 29.89 -28.76
N LEU A 595 -17.61 28.79 -29.46
CA LEU A 595 -18.46 27.57 -29.40
C LEU A 595 -17.76 26.25 -29.06
N THR A 596 -16.45 26.26 -28.75
CA THR A 596 -15.72 25.04 -28.31
C THR A 596 -15.10 25.18 -26.91
N THR A 597 -15.63 26.08 -26.08
CA THR A 597 -15.10 26.36 -24.73
C THR A 597 -16.17 26.11 -23.66
N ARG A 598 -16.85 24.96 -23.70
CA ARG A 598 -17.75 24.52 -22.63
C ARG A 598 -17.52 23.04 -22.30
N PHE A 599 -16.32 22.75 -21.79
CA PHE A 599 -15.98 21.63 -20.89
C PHE A 599 -14.46 21.71 -20.63
N ARG A 600 -14.00 22.87 -20.13
CA ARG A 600 -12.68 22.99 -19.50
C ARG A 600 -12.95 23.23 -18.02
N ILE A 601 -12.74 22.19 -17.22
CA ILE A 601 -12.46 22.35 -15.79
C ILE A 601 -11.39 23.43 -15.70
N ALA A 602 -11.65 24.48 -14.91
CA ALA A 602 -10.78 25.63 -14.75
C ALA A 602 -9.42 25.20 -14.18
N ARG A 603 -8.51 24.77 -15.06
CA ARG A 603 -7.07 24.68 -14.79
C ARG A 603 -6.49 26.07 -14.98
N GLY A 604 -6.79 26.95 -14.03
CA GLY A 604 -5.93 28.10 -13.79
C GLY A 604 -4.63 27.61 -13.17
N PRO A 605 -3.48 28.26 -13.42
CA PRO A 605 -2.28 28.01 -12.63
C PRO A 605 -2.59 28.23 -11.15
N TYR A 606 -1.86 27.57 -10.25
CA TYR A 606 -1.44 28.30 -9.06
C TYR A 606 -0.62 29.48 -9.57
N THR A 607 -1.28 30.61 -9.79
CA THR A 607 -0.60 31.89 -10.00
C THR A 607 0.07 32.19 -8.67
N HIS A 608 1.38 32.45 -8.69
CA HIS A 608 1.98 33.16 -7.56
C HIS A 608 1.06 34.33 -7.22
N PRO A 609 0.61 34.50 -5.95
CA PRO A 609 -0.24 35.61 -5.58
C PRO A 609 0.42 36.98 -5.84
N LEU A 610 1.73 36.98 -6.09
CA LEU A 610 2.49 38.16 -6.41
C LEU A 610 3.43 37.82 -7.57
N PRO A 611 3.56 38.69 -8.61
CA PRO A 611 4.73 38.65 -9.47
C PRO A 611 5.98 38.51 -8.59
N VAL A 612 7.01 37.80 -9.05
CA VAL A 612 8.35 38.04 -8.52
C VAL A 612 8.65 39.50 -8.88
N ALA A 613 8.23 40.42 -8.02
CA ALA A 613 8.65 41.79 -8.09
C ALA A 613 10.17 41.69 -7.99
N ALA A 614 10.86 42.20 -9.03
CA ALA A 614 12.25 42.56 -8.89
C ALA A 614 12.39 43.27 -7.52
N PRO A 615 13.42 42.95 -6.73
CA PRO A 615 13.50 43.39 -5.34
C PRO A 615 13.26 44.90 -5.29
N SER A 616 12.08 45.31 -4.85
CA SER A 616 11.83 46.70 -4.54
C SER A 616 12.81 47.01 -3.42
N SER A 617 13.65 48.00 -3.65
CA SER A 617 14.83 48.41 -2.90
C SER A 617 14.59 48.82 -1.44
N HIS A 618 13.50 48.41 -0.81
CA HIS A 618 13.10 48.91 0.50
C HIS A 618 13.09 47.89 1.65
N HIS A 619 13.14 46.57 1.43
CA HIS A 619 13.42 45.63 2.53
C HIS A 619 14.18 44.37 2.06
N PRO A 620 15.39 44.08 2.59
CA PRO A 620 16.06 42.80 2.34
C PRO A 620 15.26 41.65 2.98
N PRO A 621 15.29 40.44 2.38
CA PRO A 621 14.61 39.27 2.94
C PRO A 621 15.17 38.97 4.34
N ARG A 622 14.28 38.61 5.28
CA ARG A 622 14.64 38.33 6.67
C ARG A 622 15.77 37.28 6.73
N PRO A 623 16.85 37.50 7.50
CA PRO A 623 17.85 36.47 7.73
C PRO A 623 17.20 35.31 8.48
N LEU A 624 17.25 34.10 7.91
CA LEU A 624 16.85 32.90 8.65
C LEU A 624 17.76 32.79 9.88
N PRO A 625 17.23 32.48 11.07
CA PRO A 625 18.08 32.20 12.22
C PRO A 625 19.05 31.06 11.85
N PRO A 626 20.35 31.18 12.17
CA PRO A 626 21.33 30.16 11.82
C PRO A 626 20.93 28.82 12.47
N ALA A 627 21.21 27.70 11.80
CA ALA A 627 20.86 26.35 12.27
C ALA A 627 21.42 25.97 13.67
N SER A 628 22.34 26.78 14.19
CA SER A 628 22.89 26.72 15.55
C SER A 628 21.98 27.34 16.62
N ARG A 629 21.09 28.28 16.27
CA ARG A 629 20.11 28.93 17.17
C ARG A 629 18.72 28.29 17.12
N GLN A 630 18.41 27.53 16.08
CA GLN A 630 17.14 26.82 15.98
C GLN A 630 17.12 25.61 16.94
N PRO A 631 16.00 25.34 17.62
CA PRO A 631 15.84 24.14 18.42
C PRO A 631 16.09 22.90 17.56
N TRP A 632 16.67 21.85 18.15
CA TRP A 632 17.06 20.64 17.42
C TRP A 632 15.88 20.00 16.66
N PHE A 633 14.66 20.08 17.21
CA PHE A 633 13.43 19.55 16.63
C PHE A 633 12.86 20.41 15.49
N ALA A 634 13.23 21.69 15.40
CA ALA A 634 12.81 22.61 14.34
C ALA A 634 13.71 22.52 13.09
N ARG A 635 14.79 21.73 13.15
CA ARG A 635 15.62 21.42 11.97
C ARG A 635 14.81 20.60 10.95
N PRO A 636 15.07 20.75 9.64
CA PRO A 636 14.21 20.21 8.60
C PRO A 636 14.05 18.68 8.64
N VAL A 637 15.11 17.94 8.99
CA VAL A 637 15.06 16.47 9.05
C VAL A 637 14.30 15.97 10.29
N PRO A 638 14.63 16.39 11.53
CA PRO A 638 13.83 16.07 12.71
C PRO A 638 12.36 16.51 12.60
N ALA A 639 12.09 17.72 12.10
CA ALA A 639 10.74 18.24 11.93
C ALA A 639 9.93 17.37 10.95
N ALA A 640 10.53 16.97 9.83
CA ALA A 640 9.88 16.07 8.86
C ALA A 640 9.57 14.69 9.45
N LEU A 641 10.45 14.13 10.27
CA LEU A 641 10.22 12.83 10.93
C LEU A 641 9.11 12.92 11.98
N VAL A 642 9.09 13.97 12.80
CA VAL A 642 8.05 14.18 13.82
C VAL A 642 6.70 14.43 13.15
N ALA A 643 6.65 15.26 12.11
CA ALA A 643 5.42 15.50 11.35
C ALA A 643 4.93 14.23 10.64
N GLY A 644 5.84 13.39 10.13
CA GLY A 644 5.49 12.13 9.47
C GLY A 644 5.01 11.01 10.41
N LEU A 645 5.39 11.06 11.70
CA LEU A 645 5.05 10.03 12.68
C LEU A 645 3.53 9.95 12.93
N ILE A 646 2.84 11.09 12.98
CA ILE A 646 1.40 11.14 13.29
C ILE A 646 0.56 10.49 12.18
N PRO A 647 0.70 10.88 10.89
CA PRO A 647 0.01 10.19 9.80
C PRO A 647 0.38 8.70 9.71
N PHE A 648 1.64 8.34 9.99
CA PHE A 648 2.08 6.95 10.02
C PHE A 648 1.37 6.15 11.13
N ALA A 649 1.28 6.69 12.35
CA ALA A 649 0.59 6.03 13.46
C ALA A 649 -0.90 5.80 13.17
N VAL A 650 -1.56 6.76 12.51
CA VAL A 650 -2.97 6.64 12.11
C VAL A 650 -3.18 5.49 11.11
N ILE A 651 -2.29 5.34 10.14
CA ILE A 651 -2.44 4.29 9.11
C ILE A 651 -1.78 2.96 9.48
N PHE A 652 -0.93 2.90 10.50
CA PHE A 652 -0.07 1.74 10.78
C PHE A 652 -0.84 0.41 10.86
N ILE A 653 -1.92 0.38 11.63
CA ILE A 653 -2.75 -0.82 11.80
C ILE A 653 -3.40 -1.23 10.46
N GLU A 654 -3.87 -0.26 9.69
CA GLU A 654 -4.50 -0.52 8.38
C GLU A 654 -3.49 -1.00 7.35
N LEU A 655 -2.29 -0.44 7.39
CA LEU A 655 -1.17 -0.85 6.56
C LEU A 655 -0.80 -2.31 6.85
N LEU A 656 -0.77 -2.72 8.13
CA LEU A 656 -0.57 -4.13 8.51
C LEU A 656 -1.66 -5.04 7.96
N PHE A 657 -2.94 -4.62 8.01
CA PHE A 657 -4.04 -5.39 7.43
C PHE A 657 -3.94 -5.53 5.92
N VAL A 658 -3.58 -4.44 5.22
CA VAL A 658 -3.35 -4.45 3.78
C VAL A 658 -2.19 -5.39 3.43
N PHE A 659 -1.07 -5.32 4.15
CA PHE A 659 0.06 -6.21 3.92
C PHE A 659 -0.28 -7.68 4.17
N ARG A 660 -0.98 -7.99 5.27
CA ARG A 660 -1.47 -9.34 5.53
C ARG A 660 -2.39 -9.83 4.43
N SER A 661 -3.36 -9.02 4.00
CA SER A 661 -4.32 -9.43 2.96
C SER A 661 -3.69 -9.58 1.58
N LEU A 662 -2.71 -8.74 1.23
CA LEU A 662 -2.03 -8.82 -0.06
C LEU A 662 -1.06 -10.01 -0.14
N TRP A 663 -0.25 -10.23 0.91
CA TRP A 663 0.85 -11.20 0.90
C TRP A 663 0.57 -12.51 1.67
N GLN A 664 -0.18 -12.49 2.78
CA GLN A 664 -0.44 -13.67 3.64
C GLN A 664 -1.83 -14.29 3.36
N ASP A 665 -2.91 -13.53 3.57
CA ASP A 665 -4.30 -13.99 3.50
C ASP A 665 -4.91 -13.71 2.12
N LYS A 666 -4.65 -14.64 1.19
CA LYS A 666 -4.97 -14.53 -0.24
C LYS A 666 -6.47 -14.42 -0.58
N SER A 667 -7.37 -14.40 0.39
CA SER A 667 -8.81 -14.34 0.18
C SER A 667 -9.44 -13.00 0.60
N GLY A 668 -8.70 -12.04 1.16
CA GLY A 668 -9.35 -10.87 1.79
C GLY A 668 -9.79 -9.70 0.91
N TYR A 669 -9.66 -9.77 -0.42
CA TYR A 669 -9.53 -8.58 -1.27
C TYR A 669 -10.71 -7.59 -1.29
N TYR A 670 -11.98 -8.02 -1.26
CA TYR A 670 -13.12 -7.12 -1.59
C TYR A 670 -13.56 -6.20 -0.45
N TYR A 671 -13.72 -6.74 0.75
CA TYR A 671 -14.04 -5.93 1.93
C TYR A 671 -12.97 -4.89 2.24
N VAL A 672 -11.72 -5.14 1.81
CA VAL A 672 -10.59 -4.25 2.04
C VAL A 672 -10.64 -3.02 1.14
N PHE A 673 -11.23 -3.05 -0.07
CA PHE A 673 -11.17 -1.89 -0.97
C PHE A 673 -12.10 -0.75 -0.57
N GLY A 674 -13.36 -1.03 -0.20
CA GLY A 674 -14.25 0.00 0.33
C GLY A 674 -13.72 0.58 1.65
N PHE A 675 -13.17 -0.29 2.48
CA PHE A 675 -12.48 0.09 3.72
C PHE A 675 -11.26 0.99 3.46
N LEU A 676 -10.41 0.61 2.51
CA LEU A 676 -9.20 1.36 2.13
C LEU A 676 -9.55 2.74 1.58
N ALA A 677 -10.69 2.89 0.88
CA ALA A 677 -11.17 4.20 0.44
C ALA A 677 -11.40 5.15 1.62
N VAL A 678 -12.10 4.68 2.65
CA VAL A 678 -12.39 5.47 3.87
C VAL A 678 -11.10 5.83 4.60
N VAL A 679 -10.20 4.86 4.79
CA VAL A 679 -8.89 5.09 5.41
C VAL A 679 -8.06 6.09 4.62
N CYS A 680 -8.08 6.04 3.28
CA CYS A 680 -7.39 7.03 2.45
C CYS A 680 -7.94 8.45 2.66
N LEU A 681 -9.26 8.62 2.79
CA LEU A 681 -9.86 9.93 3.07
C LEU A 681 -9.45 10.46 4.44
N VAL A 682 -9.47 9.60 5.46
CA VAL A 682 -9.01 9.97 6.82
C VAL A 682 -7.53 10.35 6.80
N LEU A 683 -6.69 9.60 6.10
CA LEU A 683 -5.27 9.92 5.97
C LEU A 683 -5.06 11.30 5.33
N VAL A 684 -5.78 11.63 4.26
CA VAL A 684 -5.69 12.96 3.64
C VAL A 684 -6.07 14.05 4.65
N GLY A 685 -7.14 13.86 5.42
CA GLY A 685 -7.53 14.78 6.49
C GLY A 685 -6.42 14.97 7.52
N VAL A 686 -5.86 13.88 8.06
CA VAL A 686 -4.79 13.91 9.05
C VAL A 686 -3.52 14.58 8.51
N VAL A 687 -3.14 14.30 7.25
CA VAL A 687 -1.97 14.96 6.63
C VAL A 687 -2.20 16.47 6.51
N MET A 688 -3.41 16.90 6.15
CA MET A 688 -3.75 18.32 6.09
C MET A 688 -3.68 18.99 7.48
N GLU A 689 -4.25 18.36 8.51
CA GLU A 689 -4.25 18.87 9.88
C GLU A 689 -2.84 18.96 10.46
N VAL A 690 -2.04 17.89 10.31
CA VAL A 690 -0.65 17.86 10.77
C VAL A 690 0.21 18.88 10.04
N SER A 691 -0.06 19.13 8.75
CA SER A 691 0.62 20.20 8.00
C SER A 691 0.32 21.58 8.59
N VAL A 692 -0.94 21.87 8.92
CA VAL A 692 -1.33 23.14 9.56
C VAL A 692 -0.67 23.29 10.93
N ILE A 693 -0.72 22.25 11.76
CA ILE A 693 -0.11 22.25 13.11
C ILE A 693 1.41 22.43 13.01
N GLY A 694 2.06 21.71 12.11
CA GLY A 694 3.51 21.78 11.90
C GLY A 694 3.96 23.15 11.43
N VAL A 695 3.26 23.74 10.46
CA VAL A 695 3.54 25.10 9.97
C VAL A 695 3.33 26.13 11.08
N TYR A 696 2.22 26.05 11.83
CA TYR A 696 1.97 26.93 12.97
C TYR A 696 3.03 26.78 14.07
N GLY A 697 3.47 25.57 14.37
CA GLY A 697 4.52 25.30 15.35
C GLY A 697 5.87 25.88 14.95
N LEU A 698 6.25 25.74 13.67
CA LEU A 698 7.47 26.35 13.13
C LEU A 698 7.39 27.88 13.15
N LEU A 699 6.25 28.44 12.77
CA LEU A 699 5.97 29.89 12.83
C LEU A 699 6.06 30.45 14.27
N CYS A 700 5.63 29.69 15.28
CA CYS A 700 5.75 30.11 16.68
C CYS A 700 7.19 30.02 17.23
N CYS A 701 8.08 29.27 16.56
CA CYS A 701 9.47 29.11 16.97
C CYS A 701 10.40 30.16 16.34
N GLU A 702 9.95 30.84 15.28
CA GLU A 702 10.61 31.99 14.64
C GLU A 702 10.22 33.29 15.34
#